data_AF-A0A8T1QK26-F1
#
_entry.id   AF-A0A8T1QK26-F1
#
_cell.length_a   1.000
_cell.length_b   1.000
_cell.length_c   1.000
_cell.angle_alpha   90.00
_cell.angle_beta   90.00
_cell.angle_gamma   90.00
#
_symmetry.space_group_name_H-M   'P 1'
#
loop_
_entity.id
_entity.type
_entity.pdbx_description
1 polymer ?
#
loop_
_entity_poly.entity_id
_entity_poly.type
_entity_poly.pdbx_seq_one_letter_code
_entity_poly.pdbx_strand_id
1 'polypeptide(L)'
;MVYNFQYGILFCLFIQIQSILTFSTLFQRMLVDMMLEYQRLVPVIVAFIDRLLGCQKHHWLGERLLQTFDENLIPKVKMDYRLVSCFPIFDRIAENNTIPPSRLLELLTKFMVFLVEKHGPDTGLKSWSQGSKVLGVCRTMLMHHHSSRLFCRLSRLLAFSCLYFPDLEVRDNARIYLRMLICIPGKKLRDMLNLWEQFLGISPSPHSSSFFNIQSPRTSHDLKKLRNVSSYVHLERVIPLLVRQSWSLSLSTFGVGNNKPDYLQGITDSELMESEERDIDGSTDIQILETERVGQPQEPLRVMDSKISEILGTLRRHFSCIPDYRHMPGLKVKIFCTLRFESEPFNRVWGVDSPASGMDGVDTLPAMYATVLNFSSSAPYGSIASYHIPFLLGEPPRNGHVSGESMPLDIVPVNSGPGEQERFRAPVTIELEPREPTPGLLDVSIQTNSENGQIIRAQLHGISVGIEDMFLRAIVPPDTPVEAMPGYYSNLFTALWEACGTPSNTGRETFPLKGGKGIAAISGTRSVKLLEVPATSLIRATERYLAPFVVSVIGEPLVNIVKNSGIIRDVSWKDVASDSSPDASTSESGFDGGPLHLTYFAAGEDESESLVSTSKKTMGCFHILIFLPPRFHLLFQLEVCDISTLVQIRTDHWPCLAYIDDYLEALYLA
;
A
#
# COMPACT_ATOMS: atom_id res chain seq x y z
N MET A 1 -31.04 32.46 55.40
CA MET A 1 -32.32 31.73 55.25
C MET A 1 -32.63 31.28 53.82
N VAL A 2 -32.06 31.86 52.76
CA VAL A 2 -32.34 31.46 51.37
C VAL A 2 -31.64 30.14 50.95
N TYR A 3 -30.51 29.79 51.58
CA TYR A 3 -29.78 28.55 51.29
C TYR A 3 -30.47 27.26 51.77
N ASN A 4 -31.29 27.30 52.82
CA ASN A 4 -32.01 26.11 53.29
C ASN A 4 -33.24 25.76 52.44
N PHE A 5 -33.74 26.69 51.64
CA PHE A 5 -34.93 26.48 50.81
C PHE A 5 -34.61 25.70 49.52
N GLN A 6 -33.41 25.89 48.95
CA GLN A 6 -32.97 25.14 47.76
C GLN A 6 -32.72 23.65 48.04
N TYR A 7 -32.15 23.32 49.20
CA TYR A 7 -32.00 21.92 49.63
C TYR A 7 -33.34 21.29 50.04
N GLY A 8 -34.26 22.06 50.63
CA GLY A 8 -35.59 21.60 51.00
C GLY A 8 -36.44 21.16 49.82
N ILE A 9 -36.40 21.89 48.69
CA ILE A 9 -37.16 21.52 47.48
C ILE A 9 -36.58 20.26 46.83
N LEU A 10 -35.26 20.15 46.72
CA LEU A 10 -34.61 18.92 46.21
C LEU A 10 -34.90 17.71 47.11
N PHE A 11 -34.92 17.90 48.44
CA PHE A 11 -35.17 16.83 49.41
C PHE A 11 -36.65 16.40 49.43
N CYS A 12 -37.60 17.34 49.32
CA CYS A 12 -39.02 17.01 49.18
C CYS A 12 -39.32 16.32 47.84
N LEU A 13 -38.62 16.67 46.76
CA LEU A 13 -38.72 15.95 45.48
C LEU A 13 -38.06 14.57 45.53
N PHE A 14 -37.01 14.37 46.34
CA PHE A 14 -36.34 13.09 46.53
C PHE A 14 -37.25 12.04 47.20
N ILE A 15 -38.13 12.46 48.12
CA ILE A 15 -39.10 11.57 48.79
C ILE A 15 -40.24 11.14 47.84
N GLN A 16 -40.47 11.88 46.75
CA GLN A 16 -41.52 11.60 45.77
C GLN A 16 -41.05 10.72 44.58
N ILE A 17 -39.86 10.13 44.65
CA ILE A 17 -39.25 9.27 43.60
C ILE A 17 -39.83 7.83 43.58
N GLN A 18 -40.89 7.54 44.35
CA GLN A 18 -41.55 6.23 44.35
C GLN A 18 -42.55 6.03 43.16
N SER A 19 -42.74 7.03 42.29
CA SER A 19 -43.65 6.95 41.12
C SER A 19 -42.85 6.93 39.81
N ILE A 20 -42.54 5.72 39.34
CA ILE A 20 -41.40 5.42 38.47
C ILE A 20 -41.86 5.28 37.01
N LEU A 21 -41.70 6.36 36.22
CA LEU A 21 -41.04 6.41 34.88
C LEU A 21 -41.29 7.77 34.23
N THR A 22 -42.53 8.28 34.28
CA THR A 22 -42.95 9.53 33.62
C THR A 22 -42.47 10.78 34.36
N PHE A 23 -42.56 10.78 35.70
CA PHE A 23 -42.08 11.89 36.55
C PHE A 23 -40.57 12.12 36.43
N SER A 24 -39.79 11.04 36.22
CA SER A 24 -38.33 11.13 36.04
C SER A 24 -37.94 11.98 34.83
N THR A 25 -38.62 11.81 33.69
CA THR A 25 -38.29 12.52 32.45
C THR A 25 -38.64 14.01 32.50
N LEU A 26 -39.75 14.38 33.14
CA LEU A 26 -40.17 15.77 33.34
C LEU A 26 -39.22 16.50 34.30
N PHE A 27 -38.85 15.86 35.41
CA PHE A 27 -37.89 16.40 36.37
C PHE A 27 -36.50 16.59 35.73
N GLN A 28 -36.05 15.60 34.94
CA GLN A 28 -34.78 15.68 34.22
C GLN A 28 -34.76 16.82 33.19
N ARG A 29 -35.84 17.02 32.42
CA ARG A 29 -35.97 18.16 31.49
C ARG A 29 -35.95 19.50 32.22
N MET A 30 -36.68 19.62 33.33
CA MET A 30 -36.69 20.81 34.16
C MET A 30 -35.28 21.15 34.69
N LEU A 31 -34.50 20.16 35.11
CA LEU A 31 -33.11 20.36 35.53
C LEU A 31 -32.22 20.88 34.39
N VAL A 32 -32.37 20.36 33.17
CA VAL A 32 -31.64 20.85 31.98
C VAL A 32 -32.00 22.30 31.67
N ASP A 33 -33.29 22.65 31.69
CA ASP A 33 -33.73 24.01 31.38
C ASP A 33 -33.31 25.00 32.48
N MET A 34 -33.44 24.63 33.77
CA MET A 34 -32.96 25.46 34.88
C MET A 34 -31.44 25.67 34.86
N MET A 35 -30.67 24.70 34.38
CA MET A 35 -29.21 24.86 34.23
C MET A 35 -28.82 25.86 33.16
N LEU A 36 -29.53 25.87 32.03
CA LEU A 36 -29.28 26.81 30.95
C LEU A 36 -29.56 28.25 31.39
N GLU A 37 -30.56 28.44 32.26
CA GLU A 37 -30.92 29.75 32.82
C GLU A 37 -30.02 30.16 34.00
N TYR A 38 -29.66 29.24 34.89
CA TYR A 38 -28.94 29.52 36.14
C TYR A 38 -27.66 28.70 36.30
N GLN A 39 -26.58 29.18 35.69
CA GLN A 39 -25.25 28.52 35.71
C GLN A 39 -24.67 28.29 37.12
N ARG A 40 -25.11 29.07 38.12
CA ARG A 40 -24.69 28.88 39.53
C ARG A 40 -25.19 27.57 40.15
N LEU A 41 -26.17 26.91 39.54
CA LEU A 41 -26.70 25.62 40.00
C LEU A 41 -25.84 24.42 39.58
N VAL A 42 -24.92 24.59 38.63
CA VAL A 42 -24.11 23.48 38.09
C VAL A 42 -23.37 22.70 39.20
N PRO A 43 -22.67 23.33 40.17
CA PRO A 43 -21.96 22.58 41.22
C PRO A 43 -22.91 21.76 42.12
N VAL A 44 -24.13 22.27 42.37
CA VAL A 44 -25.14 21.56 43.17
C VAL A 44 -25.64 20.32 42.44
N ILE A 45 -25.83 20.44 41.13
CA ILE A 45 -26.29 19.34 40.27
C ILE A 45 -25.18 18.29 40.14
N VAL A 46 -23.91 18.69 39.98
CA VAL A 46 -22.78 17.76 39.98
C VAL A 46 -22.68 17.00 41.30
N ALA A 47 -22.74 17.71 42.44
CA ALA A 47 -22.73 17.05 43.76
C ALA A 47 -23.92 16.09 43.96
N PHE A 48 -25.06 16.39 43.35
CA PHE A 48 -26.22 15.50 43.34
C PHE A 48 -25.97 14.26 42.49
N ILE A 49 -25.42 14.41 41.27
CA ILE A 49 -25.03 13.29 40.41
C ILE A 49 -24.01 12.39 41.10
N ASP A 50 -22.96 12.97 41.71
CA ASP A 50 -21.91 12.24 42.41
C ASP A 50 -22.46 11.37 43.54
N ARG A 51 -23.45 11.89 44.28
CA ARG A 51 -24.14 11.14 45.34
C ARG A 51 -24.97 9.99 44.78
N LEU A 52 -25.59 10.15 43.62
CA LEU A 52 -26.35 9.10 42.95
C LEU A 52 -25.42 8.00 42.43
N LEU A 53 -24.32 8.37 41.77
CA LEU A 53 -23.30 7.44 41.27
C LEU A 53 -22.59 6.71 42.40
N GLY A 54 -22.33 7.37 43.54
CA GLY A 54 -21.74 6.73 44.72
C GLY A 54 -22.67 5.73 45.44
N CYS A 55 -23.96 5.68 45.10
CA CYS A 55 -24.94 4.78 45.72
C CYS A 55 -25.27 3.61 44.78
N GLN A 56 -24.91 2.38 45.14
CA GLN A 56 -25.15 1.20 44.28
C GLN A 56 -26.63 1.01 43.88
N LYS A 57 -27.59 1.39 44.73
CA LYS A 57 -29.03 1.28 44.43
C LYS A 57 -29.53 2.34 43.44
N HIS A 58 -28.89 3.51 43.41
CA HIS A 58 -29.31 4.66 42.60
C HIS A 58 -28.33 5.01 41.47
N HIS A 59 -27.29 4.18 41.26
CA HIS A 59 -26.30 4.34 40.20
C HIS A 59 -26.97 4.52 38.82
N TRP A 60 -27.94 3.66 38.50
CA TRP A 60 -28.71 3.71 37.26
C TRP A 60 -29.42 5.06 37.04
N LEU A 61 -29.86 5.72 38.13
CA LEU A 61 -30.54 7.01 38.07
C LEU A 61 -29.53 8.12 37.77
N GLY A 62 -28.32 8.03 38.34
CA GLY A 62 -27.19 8.91 38.02
C GLY A 62 -26.78 8.80 36.55
N GLU A 63 -26.62 7.57 36.04
CA GLU A 63 -26.32 7.32 34.63
C GLU A 63 -27.42 7.84 33.70
N ARG A 64 -28.69 7.57 34.02
CA ARG A 64 -29.82 8.05 33.21
C ARG A 64 -29.94 9.57 33.21
N LEU A 65 -29.61 10.22 34.32
CA LEU A 65 -29.56 11.67 34.41
C LEU A 65 -28.42 12.23 33.53
N LEU A 66 -27.23 11.63 33.57
CA LEU A 66 -26.11 11.99 32.68
C LEU A 66 -26.47 11.78 31.19
N GLN A 67 -27.13 10.68 30.85
CA GLN A 67 -27.62 10.44 29.50
C GLN A 67 -28.64 11.51 29.07
N THR A 68 -29.50 11.95 29.98
CA THR A 68 -30.45 13.03 29.70
C THR A 68 -29.75 14.36 29.45
N PHE A 69 -28.66 14.66 30.18
CA PHE A 69 -27.82 15.81 29.90
C PHE A 69 -27.12 15.67 28.53
N ASP A 70 -26.55 14.51 28.20
CA ASP A 70 -25.97 14.28 26.87
C ASP A 70 -26.99 14.49 25.73
N GLU A 71 -28.21 13.98 25.88
CA GLU A 71 -29.27 14.06 24.85
C GLU A 71 -29.90 15.45 24.73
N ASN A 72 -30.17 16.14 25.85
CA ASN A 72 -31.02 17.33 25.86
C ASN A 72 -30.27 18.63 26.19
N LEU A 73 -29.13 18.57 26.89
CA LEU A 73 -28.32 19.75 27.18
C LEU A 73 -27.44 20.07 25.98
N ILE A 74 -26.64 19.09 25.51
CA ILE A 74 -25.61 19.30 24.47
C ILE A 74 -26.15 20.01 23.21
N PRO A 75 -27.33 19.65 22.66
CA PRO A 75 -27.84 20.34 21.47
C PRO A 75 -28.34 21.77 21.73
N LYS A 76 -28.73 22.10 22.97
CA LYS A 76 -29.32 23.39 23.34
C LYS A 76 -28.28 24.42 23.79
N VAL A 77 -27.03 24.02 24.03
CA VAL A 77 -26.02 24.94 24.58
C VAL A 77 -25.57 25.97 23.55
N LYS A 78 -25.56 27.24 23.92
CA LYS A 78 -25.00 28.32 23.10
C LYS A 78 -23.47 28.28 23.15
N MET A 79 -22.83 28.41 21.98
CA MET A 79 -21.37 28.49 21.85
C MET A 79 -20.89 29.88 22.27
N ASP A 80 -20.58 30.04 23.56
CA ASP A 80 -19.99 31.26 24.12
C ASP A 80 -18.95 30.93 25.21
N TYR A 81 -18.21 31.95 25.67
CA TYR A 81 -17.22 31.78 26.74
C TYR A 81 -17.84 31.36 28.10
N ARG A 82 -19.17 31.39 28.26
CA ARG A 82 -19.86 30.94 29.48
C ARG A 82 -20.04 29.43 29.51
N LEU A 83 -19.78 28.73 28.40
CA LEU A 83 -19.77 27.26 28.34
C LEU A 83 -18.90 26.62 29.43
N VAL A 84 -17.88 27.36 29.91
CA VAL A 84 -17.01 26.97 31.03
C VAL A 84 -17.78 26.52 32.28
N SER A 85 -18.98 27.08 32.54
CA SER A 85 -19.78 26.66 33.69
C SER A 85 -20.27 25.21 33.58
N CYS A 86 -20.40 24.67 32.37
CA CYS A 86 -20.90 23.32 32.11
C CYS A 86 -19.81 22.25 32.07
N PHE A 87 -18.51 22.63 32.06
CA PHE A 87 -17.39 21.69 32.02
C PHE A 87 -17.40 20.63 33.13
N PRO A 88 -17.75 20.95 34.40
CA PRO A 88 -17.86 19.93 35.44
C PRO A 88 -18.85 18.80 35.10
N ILE A 89 -19.88 19.09 34.30
CA ILE A 89 -20.84 18.07 33.84
C ILE A 89 -20.27 17.33 32.63
N PHE A 90 -19.55 18.02 31.74
CA PHE A 90 -18.84 17.38 30.64
C PHE A 90 -17.79 16.38 31.14
N ASP A 91 -17.07 16.71 32.22
CA ASP A 91 -16.13 15.79 32.88
C ASP A 91 -16.86 14.55 33.41
N ARG A 92 -18.03 14.71 34.04
CA ARG A 92 -18.83 13.56 34.51
C ARG A 92 -19.41 12.71 33.38
N ILE A 93 -19.76 13.32 32.25
CA ILE A 93 -20.16 12.57 31.04
C ILE A 93 -18.95 11.83 30.47
N ALA A 94 -17.76 12.44 30.44
CA ALA A 94 -16.51 11.87 29.96
C ALA A 94 -15.92 10.77 30.85
N GLU A 95 -16.28 10.75 32.14
CA GLU A 95 -15.89 9.71 33.10
C GLU A 95 -16.78 8.46 32.97
N ASN A 96 -17.99 8.61 32.43
CA ASN A 96 -18.96 7.53 32.36
C ASN A 96 -18.79 6.67 31.10
N ASN A 97 -18.34 5.43 31.27
CA ASN A 97 -18.08 4.49 30.17
C ASN A 97 -19.34 3.99 29.43
N THR A 98 -20.53 4.10 30.02
CA THR A 98 -21.78 3.61 29.39
C THR A 98 -22.24 4.54 28.27
N ILE A 99 -22.14 5.85 28.47
CA ILE A 99 -22.61 6.85 27.53
C ILE A 99 -21.54 7.06 26.43
N PRO A 100 -21.88 6.96 25.13
CA PRO A 100 -20.95 7.29 24.07
C PRO A 100 -20.67 8.80 24.10
N PRO A 101 -19.41 9.23 24.22
CA PRO A 101 -19.08 10.65 24.27
C PRO A 101 -19.11 11.31 22.87
N SER A 102 -19.83 10.73 21.90
CA SER A 102 -19.83 11.17 20.50
C SER A 102 -20.41 12.58 20.33
N ARG A 103 -21.54 12.87 20.97
CA ARG A 103 -22.16 14.21 20.98
C ARG A 103 -21.29 15.23 21.69
N LEU A 104 -20.72 14.84 22.84
CA LEU A 104 -19.81 15.70 23.60
C LEU A 104 -18.56 16.04 22.78
N LEU A 105 -17.94 15.07 22.11
CA LEU A 105 -16.78 15.32 21.23
C LEU A 105 -17.12 16.24 20.05
N GLU A 106 -18.32 16.11 19.48
CA GLU A 106 -18.76 17.02 18.41
C GLU A 106 -18.96 18.46 18.92
N LEU A 107 -19.57 18.61 20.10
CA LEU A 107 -19.71 19.91 20.77
C LEU A 107 -18.33 20.53 21.04
N LEU A 108 -17.40 19.77 21.63
CA LEU A 108 -16.06 20.23 21.94
C LEU A 108 -15.27 20.59 20.66
N THR A 109 -15.47 19.84 19.57
CA THR A 109 -14.87 20.17 18.27
C THR A 109 -15.37 21.52 17.75
N LYS A 110 -16.69 21.74 17.74
CA LYS A 110 -17.30 23.03 17.36
C LYS A 110 -16.83 24.16 18.27
N PHE A 111 -16.66 23.88 19.55
CA PHE A 111 -16.16 24.86 20.51
C PHE A 111 -14.69 25.22 20.27
N MET A 112 -13.82 24.25 19.95
CA MET A 112 -12.43 24.53 19.57
C MET A 112 -12.36 25.42 18.32
N VAL A 113 -13.21 25.18 17.31
CA VAL A 113 -13.32 26.05 16.12
C VAL A 113 -13.70 27.48 16.53
N PHE A 114 -14.74 27.63 17.36
CA PHE A 114 -15.15 28.93 17.88
C PHE A 114 -14.02 29.67 18.64
N LEU A 115 -13.25 28.95 19.47
CA LEU A 115 -12.12 29.55 20.22
C LEU A 115 -11.02 30.07 19.31
N VAL A 116 -10.79 29.40 18.17
CA VAL A 116 -9.83 29.83 17.14
C VAL A 116 -10.36 31.07 16.41
N GLU A 117 -11.63 31.07 15.99
CA GLU A 117 -12.24 32.20 15.27
C GLU A 117 -12.36 33.48 16.11
N LYS A 118 -12.62 33.34 17.41
CA LYS A 118 -12.74 34.48 18.35
C LYS A 118 -11.43 34.84 19.05
N HIS A 119 -10.32 34.23 18.65
CA HIS A 119 -9.02 34.56 19.20
C HIS A 119 -8.59 35.96 18.76
N GLY A 120 -8.27 36.80 19.73
CA GLY A 120 -7.77 38.16 19.55
C GLY A 120 -6.91 38.59 20.74
N PRO A 121 -6.32 39.79 20.68
CA PRO A 121 -5.36 40.27 21.69
C PRO A 121 -5.93 40.27 23.12
N ASP A 122 -7.22 40.59 23.28
CA ASP A 122 -7.88 40.65 24.60
C ASP A 122 -8.51 39.32 25.05
N THR A 123 -8.69 38.37 24.12
CA THR A 123 -9.34 37.08 24.39
C THR A 123 -8.36 35.92 24.47
N GLY A 124 -7.07 36.14 24.20
CA GLY A 124 -6.03 35.11 24.18
C GLY A 124 -5.99 34.24 25.44
N LEU A 125 -5.94 34.86 26.62
CA LEU A 125 -5.94 34.14 27.91
C LEU A 125 -7.22 33.31 28.13
N LYS A 126 -8.38 33.84 27.70
CA LYS A 126 -9.65 33.11 27.81
C LYS A 126 -9.67 31.92 26.85
N SER A 127 -9.28 32.12 25.60
CA SER A 127 -9.21 31.04 24.61
C SER A 127 -8.22 29.95 25.04
N TRP A 128 -7.03 30.31 25.52
CA TRP A 128 -6.07 29.36 26.11
C TRP A 128 -6.70 28.55 27.25
N SER A 129 -7.22 29.23 28.28
CA SER A 129 -7.78 28.53 29.46
C SER A 129 -8.93 27.58 29.10
N GLN A 130 -9.74 27.93 28.10
CA GLN A 130 -10.85 27.11 27.64
C GLN A 130 -10.38 25.97 26.76
N GLY A 131 -9.41 26.19 25.87
CA GLY A 131 -8.76 25.13 25.10
C GLY A 131 -8.10 24.09 26.02
N SER A 132 -7.39 24.53 27.05
CA SER A 132 -6.79 23.64 28.05
C SER A 132 -7.84 22.83 28.81
N LYS A 133 -9.01 23.41 29.12
CA LYS A 133 -10.13 22.66 29.72
C LYS A 133 -10.71 21.62 28.77
N VAL A 134 -10.84 21.93 27.47
CA VAL A 134 -11.28 20.94 26.46
C VAL A 134 -10.32 19.76 26.43
N LEU A 135 -9.02 20.03 26.43
CA LEU A 135 -8.00 18.98 26.48
C LEU A 135 -8.04 18.18 27.80
N GLY A 136 -8.40 18.81 28.92
CA GLY A 136 -8.69 18.14 30.18
C GLY A 136 -9.82 17.11 30.05
N VAL A 137 -10.94 17.51 29.44
CA VAL A 137 -12.07 16.59 29.16
C VAL A 137 -11.64 15.46 28.23
N CYS A 138 -10.84 15.75 27.18
CA CYS A 138 -10.28 14.74 26.29
C CYS A 138 -9.41 13.72 27.05
N ARG A 139 -8.60 14.20 28.01
CA ARG A 139 -7.78 13.33 28.87
C ARG A 139 -8.66 12.43 29.72
N THR A 140 -9.72 12.95 30.35
CA THR A 140 -10.70 12.15 31.10
C THR A 140 -11.28 11.05 30.23
N MET A 141 -11.69 11.38 28.99
CA MET A 141 -12.22 10.36 28.07
C MET A 141 -11.19 9.25 27.78
N LEU A 142 -9.93 9.61 27.54
CA LEU A 142 -8.84 8.64 27.29
C LEU A 142 -8.58 7.71 28.50
N MET A 143 -8.88 8.16 29.72
CA MET A 143 -8.72 7.37 30.95
C MET A 143 -9.88 6.39 31.18
N HIS A 144 -11.10 6.73 30.77
CA HIS A 144 -12.29 5.95 31.14
C HIS A 144 -12.91 5.14 29.99
N HIS A 145 -12.72 5.55 28.73
CA HIS A 145 -13.30 4.86 27.58
C HIS A 145 -12.28 3.98 26.82
N HIS A 146 -12.81 3.10 25.98
CA HIS A 146 -12.04 2.39 24.97
C HIS A 146 -11.53 3.36 23.91
N SER A 147 -10.24 3.28 23.60
CA SER A 147 -9.56 4.17 22.65
C SER A 147 -10.12 4.01 21.24
N SER A 148 -10.54 2.79 20.89
CA SER A 148 -11.21 2.49 19.62
C SER A 148 -12.51 3.29 19.43
N ARG A 149 -13.37 3.33 20.46
CA ARG A 149 -14.63 4.10 20.48
C ARG A 149 -14.41 5.60 20.32
N LEU A 150 -13.34 6.13 20.89
CA LEU A 150 -13.03 7.56 20.81
C LEU A 150 -12.36 7.96 19.49
N PHE A 151 -11.68 7.01 18.83
CA PHE A 151 -10.65 7.30 17.85
C PHE A 151 -11.09 8.29 16.78
N CYS A 152 -12.20 8.02 16.09
CA CYS A 152 -12.61 8.82 14.93
C CYS A 152 -12.92 10.28 15.27
N ARG A 153 -13.63 10.54 16.37
CA ARG A 153 -14.05 11.90 16.74
C ARG A 153 -12.94 12.62 17.51
N LEU A 154 -12.27 11.93 18.44
CA LEU A 154 -11.20 12.51 19.24
C LEU A 154 -9.96 12.82 18.41
N SER A 155 -9.57 11.95 17.47
CA SER A 155 -8.43 12.23 16.57
C SER A 155 -8.65 13.48 15.73
N ARG A 156 -9.88 13.71 15.24
CA ARG A 156 -10.24 14.92 14.49
C ARG A 156 -10.14 16.18 15.34
N LEU A 157 -10.69 16.15 16.56
CA LEU A 157 -10.60 17.26 17.51
C LEU A 157 -9.14 17.59 17.82
N LEU A 158 -8.34 16.57 18.17
CA LEU A 158 -6.94 16.75 18.53
C LEU A 158 -6.11 17.21 17.32
N ALA A 159 -6.31 16.63 16.13
CA ALA A 159 -5.62 17.04 14.92
C ALA A 159 -5.94 18.48 14.52
N PHE A 160 -7.23 18.87 14.58
CA PHE A 160 -7.64 20.27 14.38
C PHE A 160 -6.92 21.19 15.36
N SER A 161 -6.91 20.83 16.64
CA SER A 161 -6.26 21.61 17.70
C SER A 161 -4.74 21.72 17.47
N CYS A 162 -4.08 20.65 17.02
CA CYS A 162 -2.66 20.65 16.69
C CYS A 162 -2.30 21.62 15.55
N LEU A 163 -3.17 21.70 14.54
CA LEU A 163 -2.91 22.43 13.29
C LEU A 163 -3.28 23.91 13.41
N TYR A 164 -4.42 24.22 14.04
CA TYR A 164 -5.05 25.53 13.92
C TYR A 164 -5.17 26.31 15.22
N PHE A 165 -4.97 25.69 16.39
CA PHE A 165 -5.11 26.43 17.64
C PHE A 165 -3.97 27.46 17.79
N PRO A 166 -4.26 28.71 18.18
CA PRO A 166 -3.26 29.79 18.17
C PRO A 166 -2.19 29.64 19.26
N ASP A 167 -2.56 29.08 20.42
CA ASP A 167 -1.66 28.89 21.55
C ASP A 167 -0.79 27.63 21.42
N LEU A 168 0.51 27.77 21.68
CA LEU A 168 1.50 26.69 21.50
C LEU A 168 1.34 25.55 22.52
N GLU A 169 1.02 25.86 23.77
CA GLU A 169 0.86 24.84 24.82
C GLU A 169 -0.34 23.94 24.53
N VAL A 170 -1.47 24.53 24.12
CA VAL A 170 -2.66 23.77 23.73
C VAL A 170 -2.37 22.89 22.51
N ARG A 171 -1.63 23.39 21.50
CA ARG A 171 -1.23 22.59 20.33
C ARG A 171 -0.35 21.40 20.70
N ASP A 172 0.63 21.63 21.57
CA ASP A 172 1.59 20.59 21.95
C ASP A 172 0.93 19.51 22.82
N ASN A 173 0.08 19.90 23.77
CA ASN A 173 -0.72 18.96 24.55
C ASN A 173 -1.68 18.15 23.65
N ALA A 174 -2.34 18.80 22.69
CA ALA A 174 -3.17 18.09 21.72
C ALA A 174 -2.35 17.07 20.90
N ARG A 175 -1.11 17.42 20.51
CA ARG A 175 -0.22 16.53 19.77
C ARG A 175 0.19 15.32 20.60
N ILE A 176 0.49 15.53 21.88
CA ILE A 176 0.84 14.45 22.82
C ILE A 176 -0.34 13.48 22.95
N TYR A 177 -1.56 13.98 23.22
CA TYR A 177 -2.74 13.12 23.32
C TYR A 177 -3.06 12.40 22.02
N LEU A 178 -2.86 13.03 20.85
CA LEU A 178 -3.05 12.39 19.57
C LEU A 178 -2.05 11.24 19.35
N ARG A 179 -0.78 11.47 19.69
CA ARG A 179 0.27 10.43 19.61
C ARG A 179 -0.02 9.27 20.57
N MET A 180 -0.44 9.58 21.80
CA MET A 180 -0.83 8.56 22.77
C MET A 180 -2.00 7.71 22.27
N LEU A 181 -3.04 8.34 21.70
CA LEU A 181 -4.22 7.66 21.14
C LEU A 181 -3.87 6.71 19.99
N ILE A 182 -2.90 7.07 19.14
CA ILE A 182 -2.52 6.28 17.96
C ILE A 182 -1.49 5.20 18.31
N CYS A 183 -0.56 5.46 19.22
CA CYS A 183 0.63 4.62 19.41
C CYS A 183 0.57 3.71 20.64
N ILE A 184 -0.32 3.97 21.61
CA ILE A 184 -0.37 3.22 22.87
C ILE A 184 -1.67 2.42 22.94
N PRO A 185 -1.61 1.08 23.15
CA PRO A 185 -2.81 0.27 23.34
C PRO A 185 -3.67 0.80 24.49
N GLY A 186 -4.99 0.82 24.30
CA GLY A 186 -5.93 1.49 25.20
C GLY A 186 -5.78 1.11 26.68
N LYS A 187 -5.58 -0.18 27.01
CA LYS A 187 -5.33 -0.59 28.41
C LYS A 187 -4.08 0.06 28.99
N LYS A 188 -2.96 -0.04 28.26
CA LYS A 188 -1.68 0.54 28.68
C LYS A 188 -1.74 2.06 28.77
N LEU A 189 -2.51 2.70 27.88
CA LEU A 189 -2.73 4.15 27.89
C LEU A 189 -3.43 4.59 29.18
N ARG A 190 -4.52 3.90 29.57
CA ARG A 190 -5.23 4.17 30.82
C ARG A 190 -4.32 4.01 32.03
N ASP A 191 -3.55 2.91 32.08
CA ASP A 191 -2.61 2.66 33.18
C ASP A 191 -1.55 3.78 33.29
N MET A 192 -1.02 4.25 32.16
CA MET A 192 -0.05 5.36 32.12
C MET A 192 -0.65 6.70 32.57
N LEU A 193 -1.88 7.01 32.12
CA LEU A 193 -2.55 8.26 32.48
C LEU A 193 -2.97 8.28 33.95
N ASN A 194 -3.45 7.16 34.49
CA ASN A 194 -3.77 7.01 35.91
C ASN A 194 -2.52 7.16 36.79
N LEU A 195 -1.40 6.57 36.36
CA LEU A 195 -0.13 6.68 37.08
C LEU A 195 0.39 8.14 37.09
N TRP A 196 0.22 8.86 35.99
CA TRP A 196 0.58 10.28 35.90
C TRP A 196 -0.14 11.15 36.95
N GLU A 197 -1.39 10.84 37.29
CA GLU A 197 -2.12 11.58 38.34
C GLU A 197 -1.53 11.39 39.73
N GLN A 198 -1.01 10.20 40.02
CA GLN A 198 -0.44 9.87 41.32
C GLN A 198 0.87 10.63 41.59
N PHE A 199 1.60 11.03 40.54
CA PHE A 199 2.88 11.73 40.66
C PHE A 199 2.76 13.27 40.73
N LEU A 200 1.63 13.86 40.32
CA LEU A 200 1.40 15.30 40.49
C LEU A 200 1.26 15.73 41.97
N GLY A 201 1.24 14.78 42.92
CA GLY A 201 1.17 15.03 44.36
C GLY A 201 2.45 14.76 45.17
N ILE A 202 3.54 14.24 44.58
CA ILE A 202 4.74 13.83 45.35
C ILE A 202 6.03 14.26 44.63
N SER A 203 6.88 15.00 45.35
CA SER A 203 8.21 15.46 44.92
C SER A 203 9.04 14.34 44.27
N PRO A 204 9.79 14.61 43.18
CA PRO A 204 10.56 13.58 42.49
C PRO A 204 11.69 13.05 43.40
N SER A 205 11.72 11.74 43.63
CA SER A 205 12.85 11.05 44.25
C SER A 205 13.86 10.57 43.17
N PRO A 206 15.15 10.38 43.49
CA PRO A 206 16.23 10.32 42.50
C PRO A 206 16.40 8.98 41.75
N HIS A 207 15.43 8.06 41.80
CA HIS A 207 15.60 6.71 41.23
C HIS A 207 14.66 6.49 40.04
N SER A 208 14.93 7.20 38.94
CA SER A 208 14.13 7.20 37.71
C SER A 208 14.51 6.11 36.70
N SER A 209 14.95 4.93 37.16
CA SER A 209 15.34 3.81 36.27
C SER A 209 14.34 2.66 36.22
N SER A 210 13.27 2.65 37.03
CA SER A 210 12.25 1.58 36.99
C SER A 210 11.07 1.87 36.05
N PHE A 211 10.98 3.08 35.47
CA PHE A 211 9.84 3.54 34.66
C PHE A 211 9.64 2.76 33.34
N PHE A 212 10.70 2.12 32.81
CA PHE A 212 10.65 1.33 31.59
C PHE A 212 10.66 -0.18 31.81
N ASN A 213 10.72 -0.64 33.06
CA ASN A 213 10.73 -2.07 33.40
C ASN A 213 9.30 -2.59 33.59
N ILE A 214 8.48 -2.46 32.55
CA ILE A 214 7.24 -3.23 32.44
C ILE A 214 7.69 -4.66 32.11
N GLN A 215 7.61 -5.57 33.09
CA GLN A 215 7.75 -7.00 32.86
C GLN A 215 6.96 -7.37 31.60
N SER A 216 7.64 -7.97 30.62
CA SER A 216 7.00 -8.55 29.45
C SER A 216 5.80 -9.38 29.92
N PRO A 217 4.56 -9.13 29.45
CA PRO A 217 3.44 -9.95 29.84
C PRO A 217 3.80 -11.40 29.54
N ARG A 218 3.75 -12.25 30.57
CA ARG A 218 3.99 -13.69 30.43
C ARG A 218 3.11 -14.19 29.28
N THR A 219 3.76 -14.72 28.25
CA THR A 219 3.09 -15.23 27.06
C THR A 219 2.28 -16.47 27.43
N SER A 220 0.99 -16.30 27.72
CA SER A 220 0.05 -17.41 27.61
C SER A 220 -0.18 -17.64 26.12
N HIS A 221 0.66 -18.47 25.50
CA HIS A 221 0.50 -18.89 24.12
C HIS A 221 -0.72 -19.82 24.02
N ASP A 222 -1.91 -19.24 23.86
CA ASP A 222 -3.09 -20.02 23.52
C ASP A 222 -3.05 -20.33 22.02
N LEU A 223 -2.32 -21.39 21.66
CA LEU A 223 -2.08 -21.84 20.29
C LEU A 223 -3.38 -22.08 19.50
N LYS A 224 -4.53 -22.25 20.18
CA LYS A 224 -5.84 -22.41 19.55
C LYS A 224 -6.39 -21.08 19.00
N LYS A 225 -6.10 -19.94 19.64
CA LYS A 225 -6.56 -18.61 19.19
C LYS A 225 -5.81 -18.07 17.97
N LEU A 226 -4.57 -18.54 17.78
CA LEU A 226 -3.67 -18.05 16.72
C LEU A 226 -3.86 -18.75 15.37
N ARG A 227 -4.47 -19.95 15.33
CA ARG A 227 -4.57 -20.76 14.10
C ARG A 227 -5.49 -20.18 13.01
N ASN A 228 -6.33 -19.20 13.33
CA ASN A 228 -7.35 -18.68 12.41
C ASN A 228 -7.23 -17.17 12.14
N VAL A 229 -6.12 -16.50 12.46
CA VAL A 229 -6.00 -15.05 12.23
C VAL A 229 -6.16 -14.67 10.75
N SER A 230 -5.67 -15.51 9.84
CA SER A 230 -5.81 -15.33 8.39
C SER A 230 -7.26 -15.39 7.90
N SER A 231 -8.22 -15.88 8.69
CA SER A 231 -9.63 -15.92 8.31
C SER A 231 -10.35 -14.58 8.50
N TYR A 232 -9.78 -13.67 9.30
CA TYR A 232 -10.39 -12.37 9.60
C TYR A 232 -9.43 -11.19 9.48
N VAL A 233 -8.13 -11.42 9.24
CA VAL A 233 -7.15 -10.38 8.89
C VAL A 233 -6.68 -10.64 7.47
N HIS A 234 -6.93 -9.68 6.60
CA HIS A 234 -6.75 -9.82 5.16
C HIS A 234 -5.77 -8.76 4.65
N LEU A 235 -4.72 -9.21 3.98
CA LEU A 235 -3.85 -8.37 3.15
C LEU A 235 -4.18 -8.68 1.69
N GLU A 236 -4.75 -7.72 0.99
CA GLU A 236 -5.27 -7.92 -0.38
C GLU A 236 -4.56 -6.99 -1.35
N ARG A 237 -4.25 -7.48 -2.55
CA ARG A 237 -3.69 -6.64 -3.62
C ARG A 237 -4.73 -5.62 -4.07
N VAL A 238 -4.30 -4.38 -4.30
CA VAL A 238 -5.15 -3.33 -4.90
C VAL A 238 -5.39 -3.63 -6.38
N ILE A 239 -4.35 -4.08 -7.08
CA ILE A 239 -4.40 -4.47 -8.49
C ILE A 239 -4.28 -6.00 -8.56
N PRO A 240 -5.33 -6.71 -9.00
CA PRO A 240 -5.27 -8.15 -9.19
C PRO A 240 -4.32 -8.49 -10.34
N LEU A 241 -3.68 -9.65 -10.25
CA LEU A 241 -2.89 -10.21 -11.34
C LEU A 241 -3.82 -10.64 -12.48
N LEU A 242 -3.33 -10.49 -13.71
CA LEU A 242 -4.01 -11.02 -14.89
C LEU A 242 -3.93 -12.54 -14.89
N VAL A 243 -2.73 -13.04 -14.61
CA VAL A 243 -2.51 -14.47 -14.43
C VAL A 243 -2.82 -14.81 -12.98
N ARG A 244 -3.95 -15.48 -12.75
CA ARG A 244 -4.24 -16.13 -11.47
C ARG A 244 -3.32 -17.35 -11.33
N GLN A 245 -2.05 -17.11 -11.01
CA GLN A 245 -1.04 -18.15 -10.94
C GLN A 245 -1.48 -19.31 -10.03
N SER A 246 -1.63 -20.49 -10.62
CA SER A 246 -1.63 -21.76 -9.92
C SER A 246 -0.18 -22.22 -9.86
N TRP A 247 0.46 -22.13 -8.70
CA TRP A 247 1.85 -22.58 -8.53
C TRP A 247 1.94 -24.10 -8.75
N SER A 248 2.49 -24.54 -9.89
CA SER A 248 3.39 -25.71 -9.97
C SER A 248 4.02 -25.88 -11.35
N LEU A 249 5.13 -25.18 -11.62
CA LEU A 249 6.21 -25.75 -12.42
C LEU A 249 7.55 -25.39 -11.78
N SER A 250 7.66 -25.58 -10.46
CA SER A 250 8.97 -25.91 -9.89
C SER A 250 9.25 -27.35 -10.31
N LEU A 251 10.04 -27.55 -11.35
CA LEU A 251 10.71 -28.84 -11.56
C LEU A 251 11.55 -29.09 -10.31
N SER A 252 11.02 -29.90 -9.40
CA SER A 252 11.81 -30.54 -8.36
C SER A 252 12.94 -31.27 -9.10
N THR A 253 14.16 -30.73 -9.00
CA THR A 253 15.37 -31.41 -9.44
C THR A 253 15.31 -32.82 -8.85
N PHE A 254 15.17 -33.82 -9.72
CA PHE A 254 15.06 -35.22 -9.31
C PHE A 254 16.26 -35.57 -8.44
N GLY A 255 16.04 -35.65 -7.13
CA GLY A 255 17.03 -36.13 -6.17
C GLY A 255 17.14 -37.64 -6.28
N VAL A 256 18.16 -38.12 -7.00
CA VAL A 256 18.76 -39.42 -6.71
C VAL A 256 19.92 -39.14 -5.77
N GLY A 257 19.79 -39.65 -4.55
CA GLY A 257 20.63 -39.27 -3.41
C GLY A 257 22.12 -39.52 -3.64
N ASN A 258 22.92 -38.53 -3.27
CA ASN A 258 24.13 -38.78 -2.50
C ASN A 258 24.51 -37.53 -1.70
N ASN A 259 24.89 -37.76 -0.44
CA ASN A 259 25.20 -36.72 0.53
C ASN A 259 26.48 -35.95 0.14
N LYS A 260 26.31 -34.70 -0.34
CA LYS A 260 27.17 -33.51 -0.15
C LYS A 260 26.55 -32.34 -0.92
N PRO A 261 26.58 -31.10 -0.39
CA PRO A 261 26.10 -29.94 -1.14
C PRO A 261 27.15 -29.57 -2.20
N ASP A 262 27.01 -30.11 -3.41
CA ASP A 262 27.71 -29.56 -4.58
C ASP A 262 27.01 -28.27 -5.00
N TYR A 263 27.74 -27.16 -4.95
CA TYR A 263 27.35 -25.90 -5.56
C TYR A 263 27.24 -26.13 -7.07
N LEU A 264 26.02 -26.03 -7.62
CA LEU A 264 25.86 -25.89 -9.07
C LEU A 264 26.36 -24.49 -9.46
N GLN A 265 27.52 -24.49 -10.09
CA GLN A 265 28.17 -23.33 -10.67
C GLN A 265 27.26 -22.72 -11.75
N GLY A 266 26.67 -21.56 -11.43
CA GLY A 266 26.07 -20.69 -12.43
C GLY A 266 27.11 -20.31 -13.48
N ILE A 267 26.64 -20.05 -14.70
CA ILE A 267 27.48 -19.58 -15.81
C ILE A 267 28.38 -18.46 -15.29
N THR A 268 29.67 -18.75 -15.23
CA THR A 268 30.69 -17.87 -14.68
C THR A 268 31.03 -16.84 -15.75
N ASP A 269 30.54 -15.61 -15.58
CA ASP A 269 31.11 -14.44 -16.25
C ASP A 269 32.49 -14.20 -15.60
N SER A 270 33.53 -14.08 -16.43
CA SER A 270 34.93 -14.08 -16.01
C SER A 270 35.23 -13.02 -14.94
N GLU A 271 35.56 -13.47 -13.73
CA GLU A 271 36.24 -12.65 -12.72
C GLU A 271 37.70 -12.42 -13.17
N LEU A 272 38.16 -11.17 -13.07
CA LEU A 272 39.59 -10.87 -13.19
C LEU A 272 40.27 -11.40 -11.92
N MET A 273 41.00 -12.51 -12.04
CA MET A 273 41.71 -13.16 -10.93
C MET A 273 42.75 -12.21 -10.32
N GLU A 274 42.56 -11.86 -9.05
CA GLU A 274 43.62 -11.32 -8.19
C GLU A 274 44.57 -12.48 -7.85
N SER A 275 45.84 -12.33 -8.22
CA SER A 275 46.90 -13.31 -7.96
C SER A 275 47.16 -13.47 -6.46
N GLU A 276 47.21 -14.72 -6.02
CA GLU A 276 47.58 -15.15 -4.67
C GLU A 276 48.86 -14.46 -4.15
N GLU A 277 48.74 -13.76 -3.01
CA GLU A 277 49.88 -13.38 -2.18
C GLU A 277 50.56 -14.66 -1.66
N ARG A 278 51.81 -14.88 -2.05
CA ARG A 278 52.74 -15.75 -1.33
C ARG A 278 53.87 -14.90 -0.77
N ASP A 279 53.95 -14.89 0.56
CA ASP A 279 55.06 -14.35 1.35
C ASP A 279 56.41 -14.92 0.89
N ILE A 280 57.33 -14.05 0.47
CA ILE A 280 58.77 -14.30 0.58
C ILE A 280 59.44 -12.99 1.04
N ASP A 281 59.97 -13.05 2.26
CA ASP A 281 60.87 -12.08 2.90
C ASP A 281 62.26 -12.09 2.24
N GLY A 282 62.89 -10.91 2.12
CA GLY A 282 64.27 -10.77 1.65
C GLY A 282 64.61 -9.45 0.95
N SER A 283 65.25 -8.54 1.68
CA SER A 283 65.85 -7.26 1.28
C SER A 283 66.65 -7.24 -0.04
N THR A 284 66.63 -6.14 -0.80
CA THR A 284 67.62 -5.01 -0.82
C THR A 284 67.45 -4.17 -2.10
N ASP A 285 67.30 -2.85 -1.93
CA ASP A 285 67.75 -1.72 -2.77
C ASP A 285 67.37 -1.52 -4.27
N ILE A 286 66.92 -0.27 -4.51
CA ILE A 286 67.27 0.66 -5.62
C ILE A 286 66.26 0.91 -6.77
N GLN A 287 65.78 2.16 -6.74
CA GLN A 287 65.51 3.14 -7.82
C GLN A 287 64.16 3.20 -8.58
N ILE A 288 63.65 4.43 -8.52
CA ILE A 288 62.57 5.07 -9.28
C ILE A 288 62.88 5.04 -10.79
N LEU A 289 61.90 4.68 -11.60
CA LEU A 289 61.72 5.22 -12.95
C LEU A 289 60.23 5.27 -13.30
N GLU A 290 59.71 6.48 -13.52
CA GLU A 290 58.43 6.72 -14.17
C GLU A 290 58.46 6.14 -15.59
N THR A 291 57.54 5.23 -15.94
CA THR A 291 57.23 4.91 -17.34
C THR A 291 55.79 4.45 -17.47
N GLU A 292 55.00 5.33 -18.10
CA GLU A 292 53.89 5.10 -19.03
C GLU A 292 52.71 4.17 -18.67
N ARG A 293 51.54 4.82 -18.71
CA ARG A 293 50.20 4.24 -18.91
C ARG A 293 50.19 3.26 -20.08
N VAL A 294 50.14 1.95 -19.85
CA VAL A 294 49.64 0.98 -20.85
C VAL A 294 49.03 -0.22 -20.14
N GLY A 295 47.78 -0.56 -20.48
CA GLY A 295 47.15 -1.78 -20.00
C GLY A 295 45.63 -1.90 -20.19
N GLN A 296 45.03 -1.22 -21.17
CA GLN A 296 43.73 -1.68 -21.69
C GLN A 296 43.98 -2.95 -22.51
N PRO A 297 43.23 -4.05 -22.29
CA PRO A 297 43.29 -5.16 -23.23
C PRO A 297 42.75 -4.65 -24.57
N GLN A 298 43.62 -4.62 -25.59
CA GLN A 298 43.24 -4.30 -26.95
C GLN A 298 42.28 -5.39 -27.46
N GLU A 299 41.00 -5.04 -27.55
CA GLU A 299 40.03 -5.80 -28.33
C GLU A 299 40.55 -5.90 -29.79
N PRO A 300 40.53 -7.09 -30.42
CA PRO A 300 40.96 -7.22 -31.79
C PRO A 300 40.08 -6.33 -32.68
N LEU A 301 40.70 -5.37 -33.40
CA LEU A 301 40.05 -4.48 -34.36
C LEU A 301 39.31 -5.31 -35.41
N ARG A 302 38.00 -5.49 -35.24
CA ARG A 302 37.13 -6.06 -36.28
C ARG A 302 36.63 -4.94 -37.16
N VAL A 303 36.67 -5.16 -38.47
CA VAL A 303 35.98 -4.30 -39.44
C VAL A 303 34.49 -4.46 -39.16
N MET A 304 33.91 -3.45 -38.52
CA MET A 304 32.50 -3.46 -38.13
C MET A 304 31.72 -2.60 -39.11
N ASP A 305 30.57 -3.10 -39.57
CA ASP A 305 29.65 -2.31 -40.38
C ASP A 305 29.15 -1.11 -39.55
N SER A 306 29.00 0.03 -40.21
CA SER A 306 28.37 1.25 -39.72
C SER A 306 27.08 0.97 -38.92
N LYS A 307 26.22 0.07 -39.44
CA LYS A 307 24.96 -0.33 -38.79
C LYS A 307 25.18 -1.04 -37.45
N ILE A 308 26.16 -1.95 -37.39
CA ILE A 308 26.48 -2.69 -36.15
C ILE A 308 27.10 -1.73 -35.12
N SER A 309 27.95 -0.81 -35.57
CA SER A 309 28.53 0.22 -34.70
C SER A 309 27.47 1.12 -34.06
N GLU A 310 26.42 1.49 -34.80
CA GLU A 310 25.29 2.26 -34.28
C GLU A 310 24.47 1.48 -33.26
N ILE A 311 24.19 0.20 -33.53
CA ILE A 311 23.51 -0.72 -32.60
C ILE A 311 24.31 -0.82 -31.29
N LEU A 312 25.61 -1.10 -31.37
CA LEU A 312 26.46 -1.21 -30.18
C LEU A 312 26.57 0.10 -29.42
N GLY A 313 26.64 1.25 -30.12
CA GLY A 313 26.62 2.57 -29.49
C GLY A 313 25.35 2.80 -28.67
N THR A 314 24.19 2.43 -29.23
CA THR A 314 22.89 2.53 -28.56
C THR A 314 22.83 1.63 -27.33
N LEU A 315 23.26 0.38 -27.44
CA LEU A 315 23.26 -0.59 -26.34
C LEU A 315 24.22 -0.19 -25.23
N ARG A 316 25.47 0.20 -25.55
CA ARG A 316 26.44 0.68 -24.55
C ARG A 316 25.89 1.88 -23.77
N ARG A 317 25.25 2.82 -24.47
CA ARG A 317 24.59 3.95 -23.82
C ARG A 317 23.47 3.50 -22.87
N HIS A 318 22.63 2.55 -23.30
CA HIS A 318 21.55 2.03 -22.47
C HIS A 318 22.06 1.28 -21.22
N PHE A 319 22.94 0.29 -21.39
CA PHE A 319 23.46 -0.54 -20.29
C PHE A 319 24.27 0.28 -19.27
N SER A 320 24.96 1.34 -19.71
CA SER A 320 25.65 2.26 -18.80
C SER A 320 24.73 2.98 -17.79
N CYS A 321 23.42 3.01 -18.07
CA CYS A 321 22.41 3.60 -17.20
C CYS A 321 21.81 2.58 -16.21
N ILE A 322 21.97 1.28 -16.45
CA ILE A 322 21.39 0.21 -15.63
C ILE A 322 22.27 0.00 -14.39
N PRO A 323 21.71 0.08 -13.16
CA PRO A 323 22.47 -0.14 -11.93
C PRO A 323 22.96 -1.58 -11.82
N ASP A 324 24.23 -1.74 -11.46
CA ASP A 324 24.76 -3.04 -11.08
C ASP A 324 24.34 -3.38 -9.64
N TYR A 325 23.27 -4.17 -9.50
CA TYR A 325 22.69 -4.54 -8.21
C TYR A 325 23.68 -5.27 -7.27
N ARG A 326 24.80 -5.82 -7.79
CA ARG A 326 25.82 -6.49 -6.98
C ARG A 326 26.65 -5.50 -6.17
N HIS A 327 26.77 -4.27 -6.63
CA HIS A 327 27.63 -3.23 -6.05
C HIS A 327 26.87 -1.97 -5.61
N MET A 328 25.62 -1.82 -6.02
CA MET A 328 24.73 -0.73 -5.63
C MET A 328 23.28 -1.22 -5.50
N PRO A 329 22.37 -0.46 -4.87
CA PRO A 329 20.95 -0.84 -4.80
C PRO A 329 20.35 -1.05 -6.20
N GLY A 330 19.68 -2.18 -6.39
CA GLY A 330 19.00 -2.53 -7.64
C GLY A 330 17.73 -1.71 -7.90
N LEU A 331 17.07 -2.02 -9.01
CA LEU A 331 15.77 -1.43 -9.35
C LEU A 331 14.67 -2.06 -8.50
N LYS A 332 13.80 -1.22 -7.95
CA LYS A 332 12.71 -1.64 -7.08
C LYS A 332 11.38 -1.68 -7.81
N VAL A 333 10.62 -2.74 -7.55
CA VAL A 333 9.23 -2.95 -7.97
C VAL A 333 8.32 -2.72 -6.77
N LYS A 334 7.14 -2.14 -6.98
CA LYS A 334 6.18 -1.83 -5.91
C LYS A 334 4.89 -2.60 -6.09
N ILE A 335 4.50 -3.33 -5.05
CA ILE A 335 3.19 -3.99 -4.98
C ILE A 335 2.33 -3.23 -3.98
N PHE A 336 1.16 -2.79 -4.45
CA PHE A 336 0.19 -2.06 -3.63
C PHE A 336 -0.84 -3.04 -3.07
N CYS A 337 -0.93 -3.07 -1.74
CA CYS A 337 -1.83 -3.90 -0.97
C CYS A 337 -2.65 -3.04 0.00
N THR A 338 -3.73 -3.63 0.52
CA THR A 338 -4.57 -3.06 1.56
C THR A 338 -4.72 -4.06 2.70
N LEU A 339 -4.39 -3.65 3.93
CA LEU A 339 -4.61 -4.43 5.13
C LEU A 339 -5.95 -4.05 5.77
N ARG A 340 -6.79 -5.05 6.07
CA ARG A 340 -8.06 -4.89 6.80
C ARG A 340 -8.28 -6.06 7.75
N PHE A 341 -9.16 -5.87 8.74
CA PHE A 341 -9.61 -6.98 9.57
C PHE A 341 -11.09 -6.86 9.94
N GLU A 342 -11.75 -7.99 10.10
CA GLU A 342 -13.18 -8.08 10.40
C GLU A 342 -13.45 -7.98 11.91
N SER A 343 -14.34 -7.07 12.30
CA SER A 343 -14.58 -6.74 13.71
C SER A 343 -15.22 -7.86 14.52
N GLU A 344 -16.22 -8.53 13.96
CA GLU A 344 -17.00 -9.57 14.66
C GLU A 344 -16.16 -10.80 15.02
N PRO A 345 -15.48 -11.49 14.08
CA PRO A 345 -14.63 -12.63 14.41
C PRO A 345 -13.46 -12.23 15.31
N PHE A 346 -12.90 -11.03 15.14
CA PHE A 346 -11.86 -10.52 16.03
C PHE A 346 -12.36 -10.40 17.47
N ASN A 347 -13.54 -9.80 17.68
CA ASN A 347 -14.14 -9.67 19.00
C ASN A 347 -14.51 -11.02 19.64
N ARG A 348 -14.93 -12.02 18.86
CA ARG A 348 -15.20 -13.37 19.41
C ARG A 348 -13.96 -14.03 20.00
N VAL A 349 -12.77 -13.75 19.46
CA VAL A 349 -11.50 -14.40 19.89
C VAL A 349 -10.76 -13.56 20.94
N TRP A 350 -10.78 -12.24 20.77
CA TRP A 350 -9.95 -11.28 21.52
C TRP A 350 -10.76 -10.27 22.35
N GLY A 351 -12.07 -10.19 22.14
CA GLY A 351 -12.97 -9.32 22.89
C GLY A 351 -13.13 -9.80 24.32
N VAL A 352 -13.51 -8.87 25.19
CA VAL A 352 -14.01 -9.15 26.53
C VAL A 352 -15.52 -9.30 26.41
N ASP A 353 -16.12 -10.35 26.99
CA ASP A 353 -17.57 -10.57 27.02
C ASP A 353 -18.27 -9.30 27.53
N SER A 354 -18.77 -8.47 26.62
CA SER A 354 -19.57 -7.30 26.94
C SER A 354 -20.94 -7.51 26.31
N PRO A 355 -22.02 -7.53 27.09
CA PRO A 355 -23.36 -7.75 26.56
C PRO A 355 -23.73 -6.59 25.65
N ALA A 356 -23.95 -6.91 24.38
CA ALA A 356 -24.41 -5.96 23.38
C ALA A 356 -25.74 -5.32 23.83
N SER A 357 -25.73 -3.99 24.01
CA SER A 357 -26.94 -3.17 24.00
C SER A 357 -26.82 -2.19 22.85
N GLY A 358 -27.84 -2.14 22.01
CA GLY A 358 -27.82 -1.52 20.69
C GLY A 358 -27.51 -0.03 20.71
N MET A 359 -26.24 0.31 20.54
CA MET A 359 -25.76 1.66 20.26
C MET A 359 -24.86 1.65 19.02
N ASP A 360 -24.89 2.79 18.33
CA ASP A 360 -24.36 3.10 17.00
C ASP A 360 -23.16 2.25 16.52
N GLY A 361 -23.25 1.71 15.30
CA GLY A 361 -22.39 0.62 14.78
C GLY A 361 -20.90 0.96 14.58
N VAL A 362 -20.50 2.21 14.79
CA VAL A 362 -19.10 2.67 14.68
C VAL A 362 -18.39 2.71 16.04
N ASP A 363 -19.15 2.83 17.13
CA ASP A 363 -18.61 3.11 18.48
C ASP A 363 -18.19 1.84 19.26
N THR A 364 -18.27 0.66 18.64
CA THR A 364 -17.97 -0.65 19.26
C THR A 364 -16.91 -1.46 18.51
N LEU A 365 -16.24 -0.86 17.53
CA LEU A 365 -15.29 -1.57 16.67
C LEU A 365 -13.97 -1.83 17.42
N PRO A 366 -13.36 -3.01 17.29
CA PRO A 366 -12.04 -3.30 17.84
C PRO A 366 -10.94 -2.52 17.12
N ALA A 367 -9.77 -2.43 17.76
CA ALA A 367 -8.58 -1.82 17.19
C ALA A 367 -7.32 -2.70 17.35
N MET A 368 -6.44 -2.59 16.36
CA MET A 368 -5.08 -3.11 16.37
C MET A 368 -4.07 -1.97 16.48
N TYR A 369 -3.00 -2.18 17.25
CA TYR A 369 -1.94 -1.21 17.49
C TYR A 369 -0.58 -1.78 17.14
N ALA A 370 0.32 -0.92 16.66
CA ALA A 370 1.71 -1.25 16.36
C ALA A 370 1.84 -2.53 15.52
N THR A 371 1.06 -2.61 14.45
CA THR A 371 1.09 -3.73 13.52
C THR A 371 2.38 -3.68 12.70
N VAL A 372 3.10 -4.79 12.67
CA VAL A 372 4.31 -5.02 11.88
C VAL A 372 4.04 -6.17 10.93
N LEU A 373 4.21 -5.92 9.65
CA LEU A 373 4.18 -6.93 8.59
C LEU A 373 5.62 -7.26 8.22
N ASN A 374 6.00 -8.53 8.31
CA ASN A 374 7.28 -9.01 7.79
C ASN A 374 7.03 -9.91 6.59
N PHE A 375 7.88 -9.77 5.59
CA PHE A 375 7.76 -10.46 4.32
C PHE A 375 8.96 -11.38 4.11
N SER A 376 8.71 -12.58 3.62
CA SER A 376 9.73 -13.50 3.14
C SER A 376 9.32 -14.07 1.79
N SER A 377 10.28 -14.49 0.98
CA SER A 377 9.99 -15.13 -0.31
C SER A 377 11.00 -16.22 -0.60
N SER A 378 10.57 -17.23 -1.35
CA SER A 378 11.43 -18.25 -1.95
C SER A 378 12.06 -17.79 -3.26
N ALA A 379 11.47 -16.81 -3.94
CA ALA A 379 12.01 -16.21 -5.15
C ALA A 379 13.21 -15.31 -4.84
N PRO A 380 14.13 -15.09 -5.80
CA PRO A 380 15.37 -14.36 -5.60
C PRO A 380 15.14 -12.83 -5.53
N TYR A 381 14.42 -12.38 -4.52
CA TYR A 381 14.27 -10.97 -4.16
C TYR A 381 15.35 -10.58 -3.14
N GLY A 382 15.78 -9.31 -3.18
CA GLY A 382 16.58 -8.70 -2.11
C GLY A 382 15.83 -8.67 -0.77
N SER A 383 16.47 -8.13 0.26
CA SER A 383 15.85 -8.02 1.58
C SER A 383 14.60 -7.12 1.51
N ILE A 384 13.44 -7.67 1.89
CA ILE A 384 12.17 -6.96 1.87
C ILE A 384 11.97 -6.30 3.24
N ALA A 385 11.82 -4.98 3.25
CA ALA A 385 11.63 -4.22 4.49
C ALA A 385 10.27 -4.54 5.15
N SER A 386 10.24 -4.56 6.48
CA SER A 386 9.00 -4.67 7.24
C SER A 386 8.15 -3.41 7.09
N TYR A 387 6.83 -3.58 7.10
CA TYR A 387 5.88 -2.47 7.02
C TYR A 387 5.20 -2.24 8.38
N HIS A 388 5.13 -0.98 8.82
CA HIS A 388 4.66 -0.61 10.16
C HIS A 388 3.39 0.23 10.09
N ILE A 389 2.32 -0.25 10.72
CA ILE A 389 1.03 0.44 10.82
C ILE A 389 0.78 0.75 12.30
N PRO A 390 0.79 2.03 12.71
CA PRO A 390 0.62 2.40 14.12
C PRO A 390 -0.72 1.98 14.70
N PHE A 391 -1.80 2.10 13.92
CA PHE A 391 -3.16 1.89 14.37
C PHE A 391 -4.07 1.48 13.20
N LEU A 392 -5.00 0.56 13.44
CA LEU A 392 -6.02 0.13 12.49
C LEU A 392 -7.33 -0.19 13.23
N LEU A 393 -8.45 0.34 12.73
CA LEU A 393 -9.80 -0.02 13.20
C LEU A 393 -10.36 -1.21 12.42
N GLY A 394 -11.16 -2.03 13.09
CA GLY A 394 -11.85 -3.15 12.47
C GLY A 394 -12.95 -2.68 11.52
N GLU A 395 -13.15 -3.42 10.43
CA GLU A 395 -14.24 -3.20 9.47
C GLU A 395 -15.58 -3.65 10.09
N PRO A 396 -16.65 -2.84 10.05
CA PRO A 396 -17.96 -3.24 10.54
C PRO A 396 -18.53 -4.39 9.69
N PRO A 397 -19.42 -5.24 10.23
CA PRO A 397 -20.07 -6.28 9.45
C PRO A 397 -20.79 -5.66 8.25
N ARG A 398 -20.54 -6.20 7.04
CA ARG A 398 -21.31 -5.82 5.86
C ARG A 398 -22.76 -6.21 6.12
N ASN A 399 -23.67 -5.23 6.22
CA ASN A 399 -25.10 -5.50 6.36
C ASN A 399 -25.57 -6.41 5.22
N GLY A 400 -25.75 -7.70 5.52
CA GLY A 400 -26.45 -8.63 4.64
C GLY A 400 -27.95 -8.39 4.77
N HIS A 401 -28.54 -7.67 3.81
CA HIS A 401 -29.92 -7.86 3.33
C HIS A 401 -30.26 -6.81 2.27
N VAL A 402 -30.04 -7.15 0.99
CA VAL A 402 -31.11 -7.05 0.00
C VAL A 402 -31.18 -8.42 -0.64
N SER A 403 -32.13 -9.23 -0.19
CA SER A 403 -32.47 -10.50 -0.82
C SER A 403 -33.15 -10.21 -2.17
N GLY A 404 -32.54 -10.69 -3.23
CA GLY A 404 -33.11 -10.75 -4.57
C GLY A 404 -32.08 -11.38 -5.48
N GLU A 405 -32.31 -12.63 -5.88
CA GLU A 405 -31.45 -13.43 -6.75
C GLU A 405 -30.93 -12.64 -7.96
N SER A 406 -29.62 -12.55 -8.12
CA SER A 406 -28.98 -12.58 -9.44
C SER A 406 -27.50 -12.91 -9.32
N MET A 407 -27.02 -13.62 -10.32
CA MET A 407 -25.70 -14.22 -10.54
C MET A 407 -24.48 -13.32 -10.22
N PRO A 408 -23.29 -13.89 -10.00
CA PRO A 408 -22.06 -13.13 -9.77
C PRO A 408 -21.61 -12.51 -11.08
N LEU A 409 -22.08 -11.29 -11.36
CA LEU A 409 -21.48 -10.40 -12.34
C LEU A 409 -20.76 -9.28 -11.62
N ASP A 410 -19.53 -9.10 -12.08
CA ASP A 410 -18.54 -8.09 -11.74
C ASP A 410 -19.16 -6.69 -11.89
N ILE A 411 -19.65 -6.11 -10.79
CA ILE A 411 -20.11 -4.73 -10.76
C ILE A 411 -19.54 -4.07 -9.49
N VAL A 412 -18.58 -3.18 -9.73
CA VAL A 412 -18.01 -2.27 -8.74
C VAL A 412 -19.14 -1.45 -8.10
N PRO A 413 -19.30 -1.43 -6.77
CA PRO A 413 -20.26 -0.55 -6.13
C PRO A 413 -19.72 0.89 -6.19
N VAL A 414 -20.17 1.62 -7.20
CA VAL A 414 -20.08 3.09 -7.26
C VAL A 414 -21.16 3.63 -6.33
N ASN A 415 -20.77 4.02 -5.11
CA ASN A 415 -21.36 5.07 -4.25
C ASN A 415 -21.18 4.80 -2.74
N SER A 416 -19.95 4.61 -2.30
CA SER A 416 -19.55 5.00 -0.93
C SER A 416 -18.46 6.05 -1.09
N GLY A 417 -18.68 7.24 -0.53
CA GLY A 417 -17.72 8.34 -0.64
C GLY A 417 -16.31 7.89 -0.23
N PRO A 418 -15.24 8.39 -0.90
CA PRO A 418 -13.87 7.87 -0.73
C PRO A 418 -13.38 7.88 0.73
N GLY A 419 -13.87 8.80 1.56
CA GLY A 419 -13.40 8.99 2.94
C GLY A 419 -13.96 8.07 4.04
N GLU A 420 -14.85 7.10 3.73
CA GLU A 420 -15.38 6.16 4.75
C GLU A 420 -14.69 4.79 4.71
N GLN A 421 -14.36 4.27 3.52
CA GLN A 421 -13.64 2.98 3.38
C GLN A 421 -12.17 3.08 3.78
N GLU A 422 -11.52 4.24 3.60
CA GLU A 422 -10.12 4.46 4.00
C GLU A 422 -9.89 4.37 5.52
N ARG A 423 -10.93 4.51 6.36
CA ARG A 423 -10.75 4.54 7.82
C ARG A 423 -10.48 3.18 8.45
N PHE A 424 -10.89 2.11 7.77
CA PHE A 424 -10.79 0.73 8.26
C PHE A 424 -9.74 -0.09 7.51
N ARG A 425 -9.01 0.56 6.60
CA ARG A 425 -8.11 -0.06 5.64
C ARG A 425 -6.79 0.68 5.65
N ALA A 426 -5.70 -0.02 5.89
CA ALA A 426 -4.37 0.56 5.82
C ALA A 426 -3.73 0.27 4.45
N PRO A 427 -3.30 1.29 3.69
CA PRO A 427 -2.52 1.06 2.48
C PRO A 427 -1.14 0.51 2.87
N VAL A 428 -0.70 -0.52 2.16
CA VAL A 428 0.59 -1.21 2.34
C VAL A 428 1.31 -1.21 0.99
N THR A 429 2.52 -0.68 0.95
CA THR A 429 3.37 -0.77 -0.26
C THR A 429 4.54 -1.69 0.04
N ILE A 430 4.63 -2.79 -0.71
CA ILE A 430 5.73 -3.75 -0.62
C ILE A 430 6.73 -3.38 -1.70
N GLU A 431 7.96 -3.03 -1.31
CA GLU A 431 9.06 -2.79 -2.24
C GLU A 431 9.90 -4.06 -2.40
N LEU A 432 9.97 -4.58 -3.63
CA LEU A 432 10.78 -5.73 -4.00
C LEU A 432 11.97 -5.28 -4.82
N GLU A 433 13.12 -5.92 -4.63
CA GLU A 433 14.31 -5.73 -5.47
C GLU A 433 14.63 -7.06 -6.16
N PRO A 434 14.11 -7.31 -7.38
CA PRO A 434 14.33 -8.58 -8.08
C PRO A 434 15.78 -8.75 -8.50
N ARG A 435 16.38 -9.88 -8.11
CA ARG A 435 17.69 -10.31 -8.59
C ARG A 435 17.59 -11.14 -9.87
N GLU A 436 16.42 -11.69 -10.12
CA GLU A 436 16.02 -12.31 -11.39
C GLU A 436 14.54 -11.98 -11.66
N PRO A 437 14.11 -11.93 -12.93
CA PRO A 437 12.74 -11.64 -13.31
C PRO A 437 11.83 -12.87 -13.16
N THR A 438 11.79 -13.41 -11.95
CA THR A 438 11.12 -14.67 -11.62
C THR A 438 9.93 -14.39 -10.69
N PRO A 439 8.69 -14.66 -11.13
CA PRO A 439 7.50 -14.57 -10.27
C PRO A 439 7.69 -15.34 -8.95
N GLY A 440 7.01 -14.91 -7.89
CA GLY A 440 7.15 -15.57 -6.58
C GLY A 440 5.92 -15.45 -5.68
N LEU A 441 5.88 -16.24 -4.61
CA LEU A 441 4.93 -16.04 -3.51
C LEU A 441 5.65 -15.31 -2.36
N LEU A 442 5.02 -14.27 -1.83
CA LEU A 442 5.45 -13.59 -0.62
C LEU A 442 4.70 -14.17 0.58
N ASP A 443 5.44 -14.81 1.46
CA ASP A 443 4.96 -15.18 2.78
C ASP A 443 4.85 -13.94 3.66
N VAL A 444 3.71 -13.77 4.31
CA VAL A 444 3.41 -12.59 5.13
C VAL A 444 3.15 -13.01 6.56
N SER A 445 3.97 -12.51 7.48
CA SER A 445 3.73 -12.65 8.92
C SER A 445 3.32 -11.31 9.52
N ILE A 446 2.37 -11.35 10.45
CA ILE A 446 1.85 -10.19 11.17
C ILE A 446 2.17 -10.31 12.65
N GLN A 447 2.64 -9.22 13.24
CA GLN A 447 2.72 -9.02 14.68
C GLN A 447 1.98 -7.73 15.06
N THR A 448 1.01 -7.80 15.97
CA THR A 448 0.22 -6.63 16.36
C THR A 448 -0.21 -6.70 17.82
N ASN A 449 -0.56 -5.57 18.43
CA ASN A 449 -1.14 -5.52 19.77
C ASN A 449 -2.66 -5.33 19.68
N SER A 450 -3.41 -6.09 20.47
CA SER A 450 -4.83 -5.79 20.71
C SER A 450 -4.98 -4.55 21.59
N GLU A 451 -6.17 -3.96 21.63
CA GLU A 451 -6.50 -2.84 22.52
C GLU A 451 -6.22 -3.15 24.02
N ASN A 452 -6.29 -4.42 24.40
CA ASN A 452 -6.01 -4.90 25.75
C ASN A 452 -4.50 -5.11 26.02
N GLY A 453 -3.62 -4.84 25.04
CA GLY A 453 -2.18 -4.99 25.15
C GLY A 453 -1.67 -6.42 24.95
N GLN A 454 -2.50 -7.34 24.45
CA GLN A 454 -2.05 -8.69 24.09
C GLN A 454 -1.36 -8.68 22.73
N ILE A 455 -0.23 -9.37 22.62
CA ILE A 455 0.52 -9.50 21.37
C ILE A 455 -0.06 -10.65 20.54
N ILE A 456 -0.50 -10.36 19.33
CA ILE A 456 -0.99 -11.29 18.33
C ILE A 456 0.13 -11.52 17.32
N ARG A 457 0.47 -12.78 17.04
CA ARG A 457 1.44 -13.19 16.01
C ARG A 457 0.83 -14.26 15.13
N ALA A 458 0.83 -14.07 13.82
CA ALA A 458 0.27 -15.04 12.89
C ALA A 458 0.88 -14.96 11.50
N GLN A 459 0.64 -16.01 10.72
CA GLN A 459 0.87 -16.02 9.27
C GLN A 459 -0.43 -15.62 8.56
N LEU A 460 -0.33 -14.72 7.59
CA LEU A 460 -1.43 -14.32 6.72
C LEU A 460 -1.37 -15.09 5.39
N HIS A 461 -2.41 -14.92 4.56
CA HIS A 461 -2.37 -15.40 3.18
C HIS A 461 -1.21 -14.74 2.43
N GLY A 462 -0.46 -15.54 1.67
CA GLY A 462 0.65 -15.05 0.88
C GLY A 462 0.20 -14.15 -0.27
N ILE A 463 1.07 -13.23 -0.69
CA ILE A 463 0.83 -12.34 -1.82
C ILE A 463 1.60 -12.86 -3.02
N SER A 464 0.90 -13.30 -4.06
CA SER A 464 1.54 -13.69 -5.33
C SER A 464 2.13 -12.46 -6.01
N VAL A 465 3.33 -12.58 -6.57
CA VAL A 465 4.02 -11.61 -7.42
C VAL A 465 4.02 -12.17 -8.83
N GLY A 466 3.35 -11.46 -9.74
CA GLY A 466 3.25 -11.86 -11.15
C GLY A 466 4.46 -11.45 -11.96
N ILE A 467 4.57 -11.97 -13.18
CA ILE A 467 5.59 -11.52 -14.13
C ILE A 467 5.30 -10.07 -14.56
N GLU A 468 4.02 -9.72 -14.66
CA GLU A 468 3.56 -8.38 -15.01
C GLU A 468 3.91 -7.31 -13.96
N ASP A 469 4.14 -7.70 -12.70
CA ASP A 469 4.63 -6.76 -11.67
C ASP A 469 6.05 -6.29 -11.98
N MET A 470 6.82 -7.08 -12.71
CA MET A 470 8.22 -6.80 -13.05
C MET A 470 8.37 -5.96 -14.31
N PHE A 471 7.27 -5.64 -14.99
CA PHE A 471 7.31 -4.86 -16.23
C PHE A 471 7.60 -3.40 -15.93
N LEU A 472 8.81 -2.97 -16.27
CA LEU A 472 9.24 -1.57 -16.16
C LEU A 472 9.49 -0.98 -17.55
N ARG A 473 9.43 0.35 -17.64
CA ARG A 473 9.92 1.06 -18.82
C ARG A 473 11.44 1.01 -18.85
N ALA A 474 12.01 0.88 -20.05
CA ALA A 474 13.45 0.97 -20.22
C ALA A 474 13.98 2.34 -19.73
N ILE A 475 15.14 2.29 -19.07
CA ILE A 475 15.81 3.48 -18.53
C ILE A 475 16.28 4.37 -19.68
N VAL A 476 15.97 5.67 -19.58
CA VAL A 476 16.40 6.68 -20.54
C VAL A 476 17.66 7.37 -20.03
N PRO A 477 18.70 7.51 -20.88
CA PRO A 477 19.89 8.28 -20.54
C PRO A 477 19.54 9.72 -20.16
N PRO A 478 20.22 10.30 -19.16
CA PRO A 478 19.88 11.63 -18.63
C PRO A 478 20.02 12.76 -19.65
N ASP A 479 20.84 12.58 -20.69
CA ASP A 479 21.08 13.60 -21.72
C ASP A 479 20.03 13.60 -22.85
N THR A 480 19.02 12.72 -22.80
CA THR A 480 17.99 12.62 -23.83
C THR A 480 16.84 13.60 -23.53
N PRO A 481 16.56 14.59 -24.39
CA PRO A 481 15.44 15.51 -24.19
C PRO A 481 14.10 14.77 -24.32
N VAL A 482 13.05 15.31 -23.68
CA VAL A 482 11.72 14.67 -23.60
C VAL A 482 11.13 14.44 -24.98
N GLU A 483 11.33 15.38 -25.91
CA GLU A 483 10.84 15.31 -27.29
C GLU A 483 11.51 14.19 -28.10
N ALA A 484 12.71 13.77 -27.73
CA ALA A 484 13.47 12.71 -28.41
C ALA A 484 13.25 11.32 -27.79
N MET A 485 12.52 11.21 -26.67
CA MET A 485 12.28 9.92 -25.99
C MET A 485 11.60 8.87 -26.90
N PRO A 486 10.57 9.19 -27.70
CA PRO A 486 9.94 8.20 -28.58
C PRO A 486 10.92 7.62 -29.62
N GLY A 487 11.76 8.49 -30.20
CA GLY A 487 12.81 8.09 -31.14
C GLY A 487 13.87 7.20 -30.47
N TYR A 488 14.29 7.56 -29.25
CA TYR A 488 15.21 6.73 -28.47
C TYR A 488 14.66 5.33 -28.20
N TYR A 489 13.40 5.21 -27.75
CA TYR A 489 12.79 3.92 -27.48
C TYR A 489 12.63 3.05 -28.74
N SER A 490 12.27 3.64 -29.88
CA SER A 490 12.22 2.93 -31.17
C SER A 490 13.60 2.42 -31.60
N ASN A 491 14.64 3.25 -31.45
CA ASN A 491 16.01 2.87 -31.80
C ASN A 491 16.54 1.78 -30.85
N LEU A 492 16.27 1.90 -29.55
CA LEU A 492 16.62 0.90 -28.55
C LEU A 492 15.92 -0.44 -28.81
N PHE A 493 14.62 -0.43 -29.14
CA PHE A 493 13.90 -1.65 -29.52
C PHE A 493 14.56 -2.32 -30.73
N THR A 494 14.87 -1.55 -31.78
CA THR A 494 15.51 -2.09 -32.99
C THR A 494 16.89 -2.68 -32.68
N ALA A 495 17.70 -1.98 -31.88
CA ALA A 495 19.02 -2.43 -31.46
C ALA A 495 18.95 -3.73 -30.63
N LEU A 496 18.05 -3.80 -29.64
CA LEU A 496 17.85 -5.00 -28.82
C LEU A 496 17.24 -6.15 -29.65
N TRP A 497 16.33 -5.85 -30.57
CA TRP A 497 15.72 -6.83 -31.46
C TRP A 497 16.78 -7.53 -32.30
N GLU A 498 17.68 -6.77 -32.94
CA GLU A 498 18.79 -7.31 -33.73
C GLU A 498 19.81 -8.07 -32.87
N ALA A 499 20.16 -7.53 -31.69
CA ALA A 499 21.09 -8.15 -30.76
C ALA A 499 20.59 -9.49 -30.21
N CYS A 500 19.31 -9.60 -29.85
CA CYS A 500 18.69 -10.86 -29.46
C CYS A 500 18.47 -11.80 -30.66
N GLY A 501 18.55 -11.26 -31.87
CA GLY A 501 18.30 -11.98 -33.11
C GLY A 501 19.51 -12.80 -33.58
N THR A 502 20.67 -12.20 -33.70
CA THR A 502 21.80 -12.77 -34.46
C THR A 502 22.91 -13.28 -33.53
N PRO A 503 23.16 -14.60 -33.45
CA PRO A 503 24.16 -15.15 -32.52
C PRO A 503 25.62 -14.88 -32.93
N SER A 504 25.88 -14.40 -34.15
CA SER A 504 27.23 -14.34 -34.72
C SER A 504 28.02 -13.05 -34.45
N ASN A 505 27.37 -11.90 -34.28
CA ASN A 505 28.06 -10.60 -34.24
C ASN A 505 27.97 -9.84 -32.90
N THR A 506 26.88 -10.01 -32.14
CA THR A 506 26.65 -9.27 -30.87
C THR A 506 26.81 -10.15 -29.62
N GLY A 507 26.73 -11.48 -29.75
CA GLY A 507 26.74 -12.42 -28.62
C GLY A 507 28.07 -12.57 -27.85
N ARG A 508 29.14 -11.88 -28.27
CA ARG A 508 30.42 -11.79 -27.53
C ARG A 508 30.71 -10.40 -26.98
N GLU A 509 29.83 -9.43 -27.25
CA GLU A 509 29.98 -8.07 -26.78
C GLU A 509 29.54 -7.95 -25.32
N THR A 510 30.20 -7.04 -24.64
CA THR A 510 30.20 -6.92 -23.19
C THR A 510 29.94 -5.46 -22.85
N PHE A 511 28.86 -5.18 -22.13
CA PHE A 511 28.34 -3.84 -21.88
C PHE A 511 28.58 -3.45 -20.42
N PRO A 512 29.27 -2.33 -20.14
CA PRO A 512 29.50 -1.88 -18.79
C PRO A 512 28.20 -1.40 -18.13
N LEU A 513 27.97 -1.81 -16.89
CA LEU A 513 26.84 -1.36 -16.08
C LEU A 513 27.21 -0.11 -15.27
N LYS A 514 26.18 0.60 -14.81
CA LYS A 514 26.35 1.77 -13.93
C LYS A 514 27.01 1.34 -12.62
N GLY A 515 28.09 2.03 -12.25
CA GLY A 515 28.94 1.67 -11.10
C GLY A 515 30.28 1.03 -11.51
N GLY A 516 30.45 0.70 -12.79
CA GLY A 516 31.76 0.47 -13.43
C GLY A 516 32.47 -0.84 -13.09
N LYS A 517 31.87 -1.73 -12.28
CA LYS A 517 32.46 -3.03 -11.90
C LYS A 517 31.79 -4.23 -12.58
N GLY A 518 30.51 -4.13 -12.92
CA GLY A 518 29.75 -5.19 -13.58
C GLY A 518 29.68 -5.04 -15.11
N ILE A 519 29.60 -6.19 -15.78
CA ILE A 519 29.47 -6.31 -17.23
C ILE A 519 28.20 -7.11 -17.55
N ALA A 520 27.50 -6.74 -18.62
CA ALA A 520 26.37 -7.48 -19.18
C ALA A 520 26.68 -8.01 -20.58
N ALA A 521 26.27 -9.24 -20.84
CA ALA A 521 26.26 -9.84 -22.18
C ALA A 521 24.81 -10.13 -22.57
N ILE A 522 24.50 -9.98 -23.86
CA ILE A 522 23.16 -10.25 -24.40
C ILE A 522 23.15 -11.65 -25.00
N SER A 523 22.40 -12.55 -24.37
CA SER A 523 22.17 -13.91 -24.84
C SER A 523 20.73 -14.05 -25.31
N GLY A 524 20.50 -13.74 -26.58
CA GLY A 524 19.16 -13.69 -27.19
C GLY A 524 18.50 -15.05 -27.39
N THR A 525 17.20 -15.10 -27.10
CA THR A 525 16.29 -16.21 -27.42
C THR A 525 15.08 -15.66 -28.18
N ARG A 526 14.55 -16.48 -29.09
CA ARG A 526 13.38 -16.17 -29.93
C ARG A 526 12.25 -17.15 -29.62
N SER A 527 11.02 -16.64 -29.56
CA SER A 527 9.80 -17.43 -29.47
C SER A 527 8.71 -16.81 -30.36
N VAL A 528 7.72 -17.61 -30.75
CA VAL A 528 6.58 -17.16 -31.57
C VAL A 528 5.30 -17.77 -31.02
N LYS A 529 4.27 -16.95 -30.82
CA LYS A 529 2.94 -17.37 -30.39
C LYS A 529 1.88 -16.82 -31.32
N LEU A 530 0.98 -17.68 -31.80
CA LEU A 530 -0.19 -17.25 -32.56
C LEU A 530 -1.37 -17.10 -31.60
N LEU A 531 -1.99 -15.92 -31.61
CA LEU A 531 -3.20 -15.62 -30.83
C LEU A 531 -4.40 -15.54 -31.78
N GLU A 532 -5.37 -16.41 -31.61
CA GLU A 532 -6.63 -16.43 -32.38
C GLU A 532 -7.63 -15.43 -31.79
N VAL A 533 -7.25 -14.15 -31.79
CA VAL A 533 -8.02 -13.06 -31.17
C VAL A 533 -8.29 -11.97 -32.20
N PRO A 534 -9.53 -11.42 -32.26
CA PRO A 534 -9.85 -10.29 -33.13
C PRO A 534 -9.03 -9.04 -32.80
N ALA A 535 -8.70 -8.25 -33.82
CA ALA A 535 -7.89 -7.03 -33.67
C ALA A 535 -8.43 -6.04 -32.62
N THR A 536 -9.75 -5.88 -32.53
CA THR A 536 -10.40 -4.94 -31.59
C THR A 536 -10.15 -5.33 -30.13
N SER A 537 -10.22 -6.62 -29.81
CA SER A 537 -9.94 -7.15 -28.47
C SER A 537 -8.47 -6.98 -28.12
N LEU A 538 -7.56 -7.25 -29.05
CA LEU A 538 -6.12 -7.06 -28.86
C LEU A 538 -5.76 -5.59 -28.61
N ILE A 539 -6.31 -4.66 -29.41
CA ILE A 539 -6.06 -3.22 -29.24
C ILE A 539 -6.51 -2.76 -27.85
N ARG A 540 -7.72 -3.15 -27.43
CA ARG A 540 -8.23 -2.82 -26.09
C ARG A 540 -7.35 -3.37 -24.97
N ALA A 541 -6.91 -4.61 -25.10
CA ALA A 541 -6.04 -5.25 -24.11
C ALA A 541 -4.66 -4.59 -24.04
N THR A 542 -4.11 -4.23 -25.21
CA THR A 542 -2.83 -3.51 -25.34
C THR A 542 -2.94 -2.13 -24.70
N GLU A 543 -3.99 -1.37 -24.99
CA GLU A 543 -4.24 -0.05 -24.41
C GLU A 543 -4.39 -0.09 -22.87
N ARG A 544 -5.00 -1.15 -22.34
CA ARG A 544 -5.26 -1.28 -20.91
C ARG A 544 -4.02 -1.72 -20.11
N TYR A 545 -3.24 -2.67 -20.62
CA TYR A 545 -2.18 -3.33 -19.85
C TYR A 545 -0.76 -3.09 -20.36
N LEU A 546 -0.60 -2.84 -21.66
CA LEU A 546 0.72 -2.72 -22.30
C LEU A 546 1.03 -1.31 -22.82
N ALA A 547 0.07 -0.38 -22.79
CA ALA A 547 0.24 0.99 -23.28
C ALA A 547 1.53 1.68 -22.79
N PRO A 548 1.97 1.52 -21.52
CA PRO A 548 3.19 2.16 -21.06
C PRO A 548 4.47 1.63 -21.73
N PHE A 549 4.43 0.49 -22.40
CA PHE A 549 5.60 -0.21 -22.96
C PHE A 549 5.60 -0.22 -24.50
N VAL A 550 4.56 0.31 -25.14
CA VAL A 550 4.50 0.46 -26.60
C VAL A 550 5.51 1.53 -27.02
N VAL A 551 6.38 1.21 -27.98
CA VAL A 551 7.45 2.11 -28.46
C VAL A 551 7.28 2.52 -29.92
N SER A 552 6.62 1.69 -30.72
CA SER A 552 6.26 2.02 -32.10
C SER A 552 4.94 1.37 -32.50
N VAL A 553 4.14 2.06 -33.30
CA VAL A 553 3.00 1.48 -34.02
C VAL A 553 3.23 1.67 -35.52
N ILE A 554 3.09 0.59 -36.28
CA ILE A 554 3.33 0.58 -37.72
C ILE A 554 2.04 0.15 -38.43
N GLY A 555 1.71 0.79 -39.55
CA GLY A 555 0.56 0.44 -40.38
C GLY A 555 -0.59 1.43 -40.25
N GLU A 556 -0.91 2.11 -41.34
CA GLU A 556 -1.93 3.18 -41.40
C GLU A 556 -3.29 2.77 -40.79
N PRO A 557 -3.85 1.56 -41.05
CA PRO A 557 -5.11 1.16 -40.43
C PRO A 557 -5.04 1.10 -38.91
N LEU A 558 -3.97 0.52 -38.35
CA LEU A 558 -3.77 0.40 -36.91
C LEU A 558 -3.46 1.75 -36.26
N VAL A 559 -2.60 2.55 -36.89
CA VAL A 559 -2.23 3.91 -36.44
C VAL A 559 -3.48 4.79 -36.33
N ASN A 560 -4.35 4.77 -37.32
CA ASN A 560 -5.58 5.57 -37.31
C ASN A 560 -6.53 5.17 -36.17
N ILE A 561 -6.66 3.88 -35.86
CA ILE A 561 -7.52 3.40 -34.77
C ILE A 561 -6.96 3.82 -33.42
N VAL A 562 -5.68 3.56 -33.17
CA VAL A 562 -5.04 3.78 -31.86
C VAL A 562 -4.82 5.27 -31.59
N LYS A 563 -4.45 6.07 -32.61
CA LYS A 563 -4.23 7.51 -32.43
C LYS A 563 -5.50 8.24 -32.03
N ASN A 564 -6.67 7.75 -32.44
CA ASN A 564 -7.97 8.30 -32.08
C ASN A 564 -8.35 8.04 -30.61
N SER A 565 -7.84 6.98 -29.97
CA SER A 565 -8.16 6.67 -28.57
C SER A 565 -7.40 7.58 -27.59
N GLY A 566 -6.21 8.06 -27.96
CA GLY A 566 -5.39 8.97 -27.17
C GLY A 566 -4.79 8.36 -25.89
N ILE A 567 -4.85 7.03 -25.73
CA ILE A 567 -4.32 6.29 -24.57
C ILE A 567 -2.82 6.04 -24.73
N ILE A 568 -2.40 5.53 -25.90
CA ILE A 568 -0.98 5.33 -26.24
C ILE A 568 -0.37 6.67 -26.65
N ARG A 569 0.64 7.13 -25.90
CA ARG A 569 1.32 8.42 -26.06
C ARG A 569 2.83 8.22 -26.05
N ASP A 570 3.56 9.19 -26.60
CA ASP A 570 5.03 9.19 -26.64
C ASP A 570 5.63 8.01 -27.43
N VAL A 571 5.02 7.70 -28.57
CA VAL A 571 5.33 6.55 -29.44
C VAL A 571 5.72 6.99 -30.84
N SER A 572 6.61 6.22 -31.49
CA SER A 572 6.94 6.41 -32.91
C SER A 572 5.83 5.86 -33.82
N TRP A 573 5.22 6.73 -34.62
CA TRP A 573 4.22 6.34 -35.63
C TRP A 573 4.93 6.16 -36.97
N LYS A 574 4.89 4.96 -37.55
CA LYS A 574 5.49 4.68 -38.87
C LYS A 574 4.43 4.24 -39.86
N ASP A 575 4.38 4.94 -40.99
CA ASP A 575 3.58 4.51 -42.13
C ASP A 575 4.44 3.65 -43.05
N VAL A 576 3.87 2.55 -43.55
CA VAL A 576 4.55 1.56 -44.42
C VAL A 576 5.12 2.22 -45.69
N ALA A 577 4.68 3.42 -46.05
CA ALA A 577 5.18 4.18 -47.19
C ALA A 577 6.52 4.93 -46.96
N SER A 578 7.00 5.05 -45.72
CA SER A 578 8.12 5.97 -45.39
C SER A 578 9.53 5.35 -45.48
N ASP A 579 9.66 4.05 -45.75
CA ASP A 579 10.97 3.36 -45.88
C ASP A 579 11.37 3.09 -47.35
N SER A 580 10.96 3.94 -48.29
CA SER A 580 11.52 3.91 -49.65
C SER A 580 12.51 5.06 -49.88
N SER A 581 13.74 4.90 -49.39
CA SER A 581 14.87 5.67 -49.92
C SER A 581 15.42 4.98 -51.18
N PRO A 582 15.68 5.71 -52.28
CA PRO A 582 16.17 5.11 -53.51
C PRO A 582 17.69 5.08 -53.48
N ASP A 583 18.30 3.90 -53.52
CA ASP A 583 19.66 3.77 -54.02
C ASP A 583 19.76 2.56 -54.96
N ALA A 584 20.18 2.87 -56.17
CA ALA A 584 20.23 1.98 -57.30
C ALA A 584 21.58 1.25 -57.38
N SER A 585 21.49 0.03 -57.91
CA SER A 585 22.53 -0.77 -58.57
C SER A 585 23.63 -1.37 -57.69
N THR A 586 23.41 -2.64 -57.32
CA THR A 586 24.27 -3.73 -57.82
C THR A 586 23.48 -5.03 -57.78
N SER A 587 23.37 -5.66 -58.94
CA SER A 587 22.73 -6.94 -59.16
C SER A 587 23.61 -8.07 -58.65
N GLU A 588 23.09 -8.92 -57.77
CA GLU A 588 23.29 -10.37 -57.84
C GLU A 588 22.29 -11.12 -56.93
N SER A 589 22.02 -12.35 -57.33
CA SER A 589 20.79 -13.13 -57.17
C SER A 589 20.44 -13.64 -55.76
N GLY A 590 19.14 -13.58 -55.44
CA GLY A 590 18.39 -14.68 -54.82
C GLY A 590 18.14 -14.58 -53.32
N PHE A 591 17.02 -13.97 -52.92
CA PHE A 591 16.25 -14.35 -51.72
C PHE A 591 14.77 -14.03 -51.95
N ASP A 592 14.02 -15.08 -52.32
CA ASP A 592 12.56 -15.10 -52.20
C ASP A 592 12.22 -15.34 -50.72
N GLY A 593 11.54 -14.39 -50.11
CA GLY A 593 11.25 -14.34 -48.68
C GLY A 593 9.87 -13.74 -48.43
N GLY A 594 8.86 -14.22 -49.16
CA GLY A 594 7.46 -13.98 -48.83
C GLY A 594 7.06 -14.61 -47.48
N PRO A 595 5.91 -14.22 -46.90
CA PRO A 595 5.48 -14.70 -45.60
C PRO A 595 5.25 -16.21 -45.64
N LEU A 596 5.92 -16.93 -44.72
CA LEU A 596 5.87 -18.38 -44.61
C LEU A 596 4.42 -18.85 -44.38
N HIS A 597 3.84 -19.46 -45.41
CA HIS A 597 2.58 -20.19 -45.33
C HIS A 597 2.81 -21.53 -44.60
N LEU A 598 2.20 -21.72 -43.43
CA LEU A 598 2.15 -23.03 -42.79
C LEU A 598 1.07 -23.87 -43.50
N THR A 599 1.47 -24.70 -44.48
CA THR A 599 0.57 -25.67 -45.12
C THR A 599 0.53 -26.96 -44.30
N TYR A 600 -0.58 -27.17 -43.58
CA TYR A 600 -0.95 -28.50 -43.10
C TYR A 600 -1.41 -29.33 -44.30
N PHE A 601 -0.61 -30.31 -44.72
CA PHE A 601 -1.08 -31.37 -45.61
C PHE A 601 -1.96 -32.33 -44.80
N ALA A 602 -3.27 -32.10 -44.82
CA ALA A 602 -4.22 -33.18 -44.60
C ALA A 602 -4.39 -33.90 -45.94
N ALA A 603 -3.87 -35.11 -46.03
CA ALA A 603 -4.13 -36.02 -47.13
C ALA A 603 -5.62 -36.41 -47.12
N GLY A 604 -6.30 -36.22 -48.25
CA GLY A 604 -7.68 -36.61 -48.44
C GLY A 604 -8.27 -35.87 -49.63
N GLU A 605 -8.35 -36.57 -50.75
CA GLU A 605 -8.98 -36.17 -52.01
C GLU A 605 -10.45 -35.77 -51.79
N ASP A 606 -10.86 -34.60 -52.27
CA ASP A 606 -11.93 -34.49 -53.26
C ASP A 606 -12.10 -33.05 -53.75
N GLU A 607 -12.39 -32.94 -55.04
CA GLU A 607 -12.47 -31.72 -55.82
C GLU A 607 -13.69 -30.85 -55.49
N SER A 608 -13.52 -29.56 -55.77
CA SER A 608 -14.57 -28.56 -56.01
C SER A 608 -15.22 -27.95 -54.77
N GLU A 609 -14.58 -26.91 -54.23
CA GLU A 609 -15.29 -25.68 -53.84
C GLU A 609 -14.30 -24.50 -53.74
N SER A 610 -14.72 -23.37 -54.29
CA SER A 610 -14.07 -22.06 -54.38
C SER A 610 -12.82 -21.82 -53.53
N LEU A 611 -11.71 -21.59 -54.21
CA LEU A 611 -10.50 -20.96 -53.70
C LEU A 611 -10.83 -19.53 -53.20
N VAL A 612 -11.35 -19.40 -51.98
CA VAL A 612 -11.44 -18.12 -51.29
C VAL A 612 -10.07 -17.83 -50.69
N SER A 613 -9.19 -17.25 -51.51
CA SER A 613 -8.04 -16.51 -51.02
C SER A 613 -8.54 -15.26 -50.30
N THR A 614 -8.97 -15.39 -49.04
CA THR A 614 -9.09 -14.25 -48.14
C THR A 614 -7.68 -13.73 -47.94
N SER A 615 -7.31 -12.71 -48.72
CA SER A 615 -6.12 -11.90 -48.45
C SER A 615 -6.21 -11.44 -47.00
N LYS A 616 -5.42 -12.04 -46.10
CA LYS A 616 -5.34 -11.60 -44.70
C LYS A 616 -4.89 -10.14 -44.73
N LYS A 617 -5.81 -9.21 -44.50
CA LYS A 617 -5.48 -7.79 -44.48
C LYS A 617 -4.75 -7.53 -43.17
N THR A 618 -3.44 -7.37 -43.24
CA THR A 618 -2.62 -6.99 -42.09
C THR A 618 -2.98 -5.55 -41.71
N MET A 619 -3.41 -5.32 -40.47
CA MET A 619 -3.79 -3.99 -40.00
C MET A 619 -2.56 -3.16 -39.64
N GLY A 620 -1.51 -3.82 -39.15
CA GLY A 620 -0.28 -3.18 -38.70
C GLY A 620 0.46 -4.02 -37.65
N CYS A 621 1.47 -3.44 -37.01
CA CYS A 621 2.15 -4.06 -35.89
C CYS A 621 2.39 -3.11 -34.70
N PHE A 622 2.36 -3.67 -33.49
CA PHE A 622 2.87 -3.00 -32.29
C PHE A 622 4.28 -3.50 -31.97
N HIS A 623 5.19 -2.58 -31.67
CA HIS A 623 6.45 -2.87 -31.03
C HIS A 623 6.39 -2.49 -29.56
N ILE A 624 6.71 -3.45 -28.69
CA ILE A 624 6.63 -3.29 -27.23
C ILE A 624 7.98 -3.65 -26.63
N LEU A 625 8.52 -2.74 -25.82
CA LEU A 625 9.78 -2.89 -25.09
C LEU A 625 9.50 -2.90 -23.60
N ILE A 626 9.68 -4.05 -22.97
CA ILE A 626 9.57 -4.22 -21.52
C ILE A 626 10.96 -4.43 -20.95
N PHE A 627 11.32 -3.63 -19.96
CA PHE A 627 12.50 -3.85 -19.15
C PHE A 627 12.14 -4.76 -17.96
N LEU A 628 12.95 -5.77 -17.74
CA LEU A 628 12.83 -6.76 -16.68
C LEU A 628 14.02 -6.64 -15.71
N PRO A 629 13.79 -6.21 -14.45
CA PRO A 629 14.84 -6.19 -13.44
C PRO A 629 15.52 -7.56 -13.28
N PRO A 630 16.84 -7.60 -13.06
CA PRO A 630 17.70 -6.45 -12.80
C PRO A 630 18.26 -5.74 -14.05
N ARG A 631 18.27 -6.38 -15.23
CA ARG A 631 18.95 -5.86 -16.44
C ARG A 631 18.44 -6.40 -17.78
N PHE A 632 17.39 -7.21 -17.76
CA PHE A 632 16.92 -8.00 -18.90
C PHE A 632 15.81 -7.28 -19.66
N HIS A 633 15.47 -7.81 -20.82
CA HIS A 633 14.52 -7.21 -21.76
C HIS A 633 13.60 -8.27 -22.34
N LEU A 634 12.35 -7.87 -22.53
CA LEU A 634 11.32 -8.64 -23.21
C LEU A 634 10.73 -7.77 -24.31
N LEU A 635 10.82 -8.27 -25.55
CA LEU A 635 10.43 -7.57 -26.76
C LEU A 635 9.28 -8.30 -27.41
N PHE A 636 8.19 -7.60 -27.70
CA PHE A 636 7.10 -8.12 -28.52
C PHE A 636 6.98 -7.35 -29.83
N GLN A 637 6.85 -8.10 -30.91
CA GLN A 637 6.32 -7.62 -32.19
C GLN A 637 4.98 -8.32 -32.42
N LEU A 638 3.90 -7.57 -32.24
CA LEU A 638 2.52 -8.04 -32.40
C LEU A 638 2.04 -7.68 -33.81
N GLU A 639 2.02 -8.64 -34.73
CA GLU A 639 1.48 -8.46 -36.08
C GLU A 639 -0.02 -8.70 -36.07
N VAL A 640 -0.80 -7.62 -36.21
CA VAL A 640 -2.25 -7.63 -36.03
C VAL A 640 -2.94 -7.87 -37.37
N CYS A 641 -3.68 -8.96 -37.47
CA CYS A 641 -4.62 -9.23 -38.56
C CYS A 641 -6.07 -9.14 -38.04
N ASP A 642 -7.04 -9.13 -38.96
CA ASP A 642 -8.46 -8.98 -38.61
C ASP A 642 -8.95 -10.04 -37.59
N ILE A 643 -8.50 -11.29 -37.73
CA ILE A 643 -8.98 -12.45 -36.97
C ILE A 643 -7.93 -13.10 -36.05
N SER A 644 -6.66 -12.75 -36.21
CA SER A 644 -5.58 -13.34 -35.43
C SER A 644 -4.39 -12.39 -35.31
N THR A 645 -3.53 -12.63 -34.34
CA THR A 645 -2.33 -11.84 -34.10
C THR A 645 -1.13 -12.76 -33.95
N LEU A 646 -0.07 -12.53 -34.73
CA LEU A 646 1.20 -13.24 -34.57
C LEU A 646 2.09 -12.46 -33.61
N VAL A 647 2.48 -13.07 -32.51
CA VAL A 647 3.36 -12.48 -31.50
C VAL A 647 4.75 -13.07 -31.68
N GLN A 648 5.68 -12.26 -32.19
CA GLN A 648 7.09 -12.61 -32.18
C GLN A 648 7.73 -12.05 -30.91
N ILE A 649 8.41 -12.92 -30.16
CA ILE A 649 8.99 -12.61 -28.87
C ILE A 649 10.51 -12.74 -28.96
N ARG A 650 11.23 -11.74 -28.48
CA ARG A 650 12.68 -11.83 -28.26
C ARG A 650 13.02 -11.41 -26.84
N THR A 651 13.96 -12.10 -26.22
CA THR A 651 14.44 -11.78 -24.88
C THR A 651 15.90 -12.17 -24.71
N ASP A 652 16.61 -11.49 -23.82
CA ASP A 652 17.94 -11.84 -23.34
C ASP A 652 17.91 -12.70 -22.05
N HIS A 653 16.71 -13.12 -21.62
CA HIS A 653 16.50 -13.99 -20.47
C HIS A 653 15.44 -15.05 -20.76
N TRP A 654 15.84 -16.16 -21.38
CA TRP A 654 14.94 -17.24 -21.79
C TRP A 654 14.03 -17.81 -20.69
N PRO A 655 14.41 -17.90 -19.39
CA PRO A 655 13.53 -18.46 -18.36
C PRO A 655 12.21 -17.70 -18.20
N CYS A 656 12.17 -16.40 -18.53
CA CYS A 656 10.92 -15.63 -18.42
C CYS A 656 9.82 -16.14 -19.36
N LEU A 657 10.19 -16.77 -20.49
CA LEU A 657 9.24 -17.24 -21.50
C LEU A 657 8.22 -18.24 -20.93
N ALA A 658 8.61 -19.01 -19.90
CA ALA A 658 7.72 -19.93 -19.20
C ALA A 658 6.50 -19.25 -18.55
N TYR A 659 6.59 -17.94 -18.28
CA TYR A 659 5.50 -17.16 -17.67
C TYR A 659 4.77 -16.28 -18.70
N ILE A 660 5.39 -16.00 -19.85
CA ILE A 660 4.83 -15.12 -20.87
C ILE A 660 3.67 -15.77 -21.62
N ASP A 661 3.70 -17.09 -21.81
CA ASP A 661 2.62 -17.79 -22.49
C ASP A 661 1.28 -17.62 -21.76
N ASP A 662 1.24 -17.89 -20.45
CA ASP A 662 0.07 -17.71 -19.60
C ASP A 662 -0.37 -16.23 -19.54
N TYR A 663 0.60 -15.31 -19.50
CA TYR A 663 0.33 -13.88 -19.49
C TYR A 663 -0.38 -13.42 -20.78
N LEU A 664 0.14 -13.83 -21.95
CA LEU A 664 -0.45 -13.47 -23.24
C LEU A 664 -1.86 -14.06 -23.41
N GLU A 665 -2.11 -15.25 -22.87
CA GLU A 665 -3.46 -15.86 -22.85
C GLU A 665 -4.41 -15.10 -21.93
N ALA A 666 -3.97 -14.76 -20.72
CA ALA A 666 -4.78 -14.00 -19.77
C ALA A 666 -5.09 -12.57 -20.26
N LEU A 667 -4.18 -11.95 -21.03
CA LEU A 667 -4.29 -10.57 -21.50
C LEU A 667 -5.62 -10.29 -22.24
N TYR A 668 -6.12 -11.25 -23.02
CA TYR A 668 -7.34 -11.06 -23.81
C TYR A 668 -8.58 -11.76 -23.24
N LEU A 669 -8.42 -12.62 -22.22
CA LEU A 669 -9.55 -13.18 -21.46
C LEU A 669 -10.07 -12.21 -20.37
N ALA A 670 -9.37 -11.10 -20.13
CA ALA A 670 -9.59 -10.14 -19.04
C ALA A 670 -10.42 -8.88 -19.37
#